data_AF-B8BQL9-F1
#
_entry.id   AF-B8BQL9-F1
#
_cell.length_a   1.000
_cell.length_b   1.000
_cell.length_c   1.000
_cell.angle_alpha   90.00
_cell.angle_beta   90.00
_cell.angle_gamma   90.00
#
_symmetry.space_group_name_H-M   'P 1'
#
loop_
_entity.id
_entity.type
_entity.pdbx_description
1 polymer ?
#
loop_
_entity_poly.entity_id
_entity_poly.type
_entity_poly.pdbx_seq_one_letter_code
_entity_poly.pdbx_strand_id
1 'polypeptide(L)'
;MPSINSSTPSSGRCCDYKKFNLVAFAGTLVYAGYLIGSMESGSEPIATFTNSDSSEDGRIGGLRAATSSASWDRIAASESWDANQEDEDDSSTDASADVVVEERTTSYAQGPIIYNREGPVTSINLIGERHSGTNWITDHLEDCFGDQIQVQTNFTRFKHWFQFDDPHVRNDSAVVIAMFRDPYDWVEAMRERPHHAHDHIGMEWKDFVTKPWVGPRGPADRVRMEQSKRDRQPIEYAGCLAGYKFDEVIPCSTEDSVNIDGYSGYMYELMHDGSHRAYGSIVDLRREKIVNFLQVPKSHGVRAFFPERYEALNLRGTADLLSQLEEVTGMKANCEPFKGTGIVKHKAVDPDYTRWMNKFVDWEVEGMIGYVQREPDMSWAPPAIDPVVGENTNLLPRRGDTISYVGEPPTKKNGQQKLVSQEAEIINAVEVLPPMSHSDRQANYEMNHAVDSALASLNKSKLYLVLAATVTALVALLRHGVGQNAEVSSSIRRRILSAYEQAPFVANAMDEYEASDEETEVAAPSNANGGKATGVTSITLIGERHSGTNWITDHLNDCFGDDLISDGDSPGESTHIGLSFLQNLISKVKVSYARFKHWFQFDYTAVQDKSTVVIAMFRDPYDWVAAMHERPHHAHKHMNLHWRDFVTRPWRGPRGIADYNLLKAAGGYEEVNAQVETKCLCNYTWNEIIPCSVKDSVLVEGFGMYMYELMPDGSGRAYPSIVDLRRDKILNFLTLPDMRGVKSFHPQQYEKLNEHGTASLLKTLEEATGKKAQCEAYTGTGIVKHKSIEKDFIRWMNKFVDWEVEGMIGYEKREP
;
A
#
# COMPACT_ATOMS: atom_id res chain seq x y z
N MET A 1 -75.66 4.15 -21.14
CA MET A 1 -76.19 5.02 -20.07
C MET A 1 -77.12 4.20 -19.19
N PRO A 2 -76.89 4.21 -17.87
CA PRO A 2 -78.02 4.45 -16.95
C PRO A 2 -77.68 5.50 -15.88
N SER A 3 -78.72 6.04 -15.25
CA SER A 3 -78.68 7.13 -14.27
C SER A 3 -78.85 6.68 -12.82
N ILE A 4 -78.49 7.57 -11.90
CA ILE A 4 -78.45 7.40 -10.44
C ILE A 4 -79.86 7.47 -9.81
N ASN A 5 -80.19 6.62 -8.82
CA ASN A 5 -80.69 7.07 -7.50
C ASN A 5 -80.94 5.97 -6.43
N SER A 6 -80.35 6.22 -5.26
CA SER A 6 -80.79 5.97 -3.86
C SER A 6 -81.86 4.92 -3.46
N SER A 7 -81.50 4.04 -2.51
CA SER A 7 -82.31 3.79 -1.29
C SER A 7 -81.50 3.07 -0.17
N THR A 8 -81.71 3.49 1.08
CA THR A 8 -81.33 2.85 2.38
C THR A 8 -82.13 1.55 2.64
N PRO A 9 -81.84 0.66 3.64
CA PRO A 9 -81.34 0.87 5.02
C PRO A 9 -80.09 0.00 5.35
N SER A 10 -79.68 -0.38 6.58
CA SER A 10 -80.30 -0.39 7.93
C SER A 10 -79.28 -0.31 9.11
N SER A 11 -79.82 -0.33 10.34
CA SER A 11 -79.12 -0.22 11.65
C SER A 11 -78.43 -1.50 12.18
N GLY A 12 -77.32 -1.33 12.89
CA GLY A 12 -76.76 -2.30 13.84
C GLY A 12 -75.74 -1.66 14.79
N ARG A 13 -76.07 -1.52 16.08
CA ARG A 13 -75.14 -1.03 17.13
C ARG A 13 -74.48 -2.22 17.82
N CYS A 14 -73.19 -2.13 18.16
CA CYS A 14 -72.74 -2.52 19.50
C CYS A 14 -71.33 -1.96 19.87
N CYS A 15 -71.15 -1.71 21.17
CA CYS A 15 -69.90 -1.57 21.92
C CYS A 15 -68.99 -0.33 21.69
N ASP A 16 -69.18 0.62 22.61
CA ASP A 16 -68.32 1.76 22.98
C ASP A 16 -66.99 1.32 23.62
N TYR A 17 -65.91 2.09 23.41
CA TYR A 17 -64.67 2.03 24.21
C TYR A 17 -63.96 3.39 24.33
N LYS A 18 -64.67 4.43 24.82
CA LYS A 18 -64.01 5.60 25.42
C LYS A 18 -63.63 5.34 26.89
N LYS A 19 -62.33 5.08 27.14
CA LYS A 19 -61.54 5.46 28.36
C LYS A 19 -60.28 4.57 28.49
N PHE A 20 -59.11 5.04 28.04
CA PHE A 20 -57.82 4.57 28.59
C PHE A 20 -56.60 5.52 28.40
N ASN A 21 -56.80 6.78 27.97
CA ASN A 21 -55.69 7.71 27.68
C ASN A 21 -55.45 8.82 28.73
N LEU A 22 -56.22 8.90 29.82
CA LEU A 22 -56.06 9.98 30.81
C LEU A 22 -55.13 9.61 31.98
N VAL A 23 -55.08 8.32 32.37
CA VAL A 23 -54.25 7.85 33.49
C VAL A 23 -52.77 7.78 33.09
N ALA A 24 -52.47 7.29 31.88
CA ALA A 24 -51.09 7.24 31.37
C ALA A 24 -50.47 8.63 31.19
N PHE A 25 -51.25 9.61 30.70
CA PHE A 25 -50.79 10.99 30.53
C PHE A 25 -50.51 11.68 31.89
N ALA A 26 -51.37 11.45 32.89
CA ALA A 26 -51.16 11.96 34.24
C ALA A 26 -49.94 11.33 34.93
N GLY A 27 -49.72 10.02 34.76
CA GLY A 27 -48.57 9.31 35.34
C GLY A 27 -47.22 9.86 34.85
N THR A 28 -47.08 10.10 33.55
CA THR A 28 -45.84 10.65 32.96
C THR A 28 -45.52 12.06 33.47
N LEU A 29 -46.54 12.91 33.67
CA LEU A 29 -46.34 14.28 34.18
C LEU A 29 -45.95 14.29 35.66
N VAL A 30 -46.50 13.39 36.48
CA VAL A 30 -46.12 13.25 37.90
C VAL A 30 -44.68 12.73 38.03
N TYR A 31 -44.29 11.76 37.20
CA TYR A 31 -42.91 11.22 37.20
C TYR A 31 -41.87 12.26 36.73
N ALA A 32 -42.20 13.05 35.70
CA ALA A 32 -41.34 14.15 35.26
C ALA A 32 -41.19 15.24 36.34
N GLY A 33 -42.27 15.60 37.05
CA GLY A 33 -42.22 16.56 38.15
C GLY A 33 -41.38 16.05 39.34
N TYR A 34 -41.45 14.76 39.66
CA TYR A 34 -40.64 14.15 40.72
C TYR A 34 -39.14 14.18 40.42
N LEU A 35 -38.74 13.89 39.17
CA LEU A 35 -37.33 13.93 38.75
C LEU A 35 -36.76 15.35 38.73
N ILE A 36 -37.54 16.35 38.32
CA ILE A 36 -37.12 17.76 38.33
C ILE A 36 -36.98 18.28 39.76
N GLY A 37 -37.94 17.96 40.65
CA GLY A 37 -37.89 18.35 42.07
C GLY A 37 -36.77 17.69 42.87
N SER A 38 -36.13 16.63 42.33
CA SER A 38 -35.03 15.91 42.99
C SER A 38 -33.63 16.49 42.71
N MET A 39 -33.52 17.57 41.92
CA MET A 39 -32.23 18.20 41.58
C MET A 39 -32.03 19.60 42.22
N GLU A 40 -32.99 20.11 42.99
CA GLU A 40 -32.92 21.41 43.68
C GLU A 40 -33.08 21.28 45.21
N SER A 41 -32.11 20.65 45.88
CA SER A 41 -31.96 20.79 47.35
C SER A 41 -30.52 20.56 47.80
N GLY A 42 -29.79 21.63 48.15
CA GLY A 42 -28.37 21.52 48.53
C GLY A 42 -27.62 22.83 48.75
N SER A 43 -28.24 23.84 49.37
CA SER A 43 -27.58 25.07 49.80
C SER A 43 -27.18 25.03 51.27
N GLU A 44 -26.02 25.62 51.62
CA GLU A 44 -25.77 26.61 52.70
C GLU A 44 -24.29 26.56 53.23
N PRO A 45 -23.75 27.60 53.93
CA PRO A 45 -22.95 28.65 53.28
C PRO A 45 -21.60 28.91 54.01
N ILE A 46 -20.89 30.03 53.74
CA ILE A 46 -20.30 30.95 54.77
C ILE A 46 -19.33 32.03 54.18
N ALA A 47 -19.49 33.25 54.71
CA ALA A 47 -18.56 34.41 54.83
C ALA A 47 -17.80 35.02 53.62
N THR A 48 -18.27 36.22 53.25
CA THR A 48 -17.46 37.40 52.87
C THR A 48 -16.51 37.89 53.99
N PHE A 49 -15.37 38.55 53.66
CA PHE A 49 -15.01 39.90 54.16
C PHE A 49 -13.76 40.54 53.45
N THR A 50 -14.01 41.65 52.74
CA THR A 50 -13.21 42.88 52.47
C THR A 50 -11.66 42.96 52.29
N ASN A 51 -11.27 43.61 51.18
CA ASN A 51 -10.35 44.77 50.99
C ASN A 51 -8.82 44.80 51.22
N SER A 52 -8.23 45.64 50.34
CA SER A 52 -7.12 46.62 50.49
C SER A 52 -5.64 46.20 50.40
N ASP A 53 -5.01 46.75 49.35
CA ASP A 53 -3.75 47.51 49.28
C ASP A 53 -2.48 47.07 50.04
N SER A 54 -1.41 46.84 49.27
CA SER A 54 -0.02 47.39 49.39
C SER A 54 0.92 46.52 48.53
N SER A 55 1.52 46.98 47.43
CA SER A 55 2.56 48.00 47.22
C SER A 55 3.98 47.56 47.56
N GLU A 56 4.93 48.01 46.71
CA GLU A 56 6.40 47.84 46.70
C GLU A 56 6.90 46.69 45.79
N ASP A 57 7.54 46.93 44.64
CA ASP A 57 8.73 47.71 44.23
C ASP A 57 9.89 46.73 43.91
N GLY A 58 10.63 46.86 42.81
CA GLY A 58 10.42 47.81 41.70
C GLY A 58 11.56 47.77 40.66
N ARG A 59 11.45 48.68 39.67
CA ARG A 59 12.55 49.30 38.87
C ARG A 59 13.46 48.36 38.03
N ILE A 60 13.88 48.65 36.79
CA ILE A 60 13.97 49.85 35.93
C ILE A 60 13.64 49.36 34.49
N GLY A 61 13.01 50.02 33.53
CA GLY A 61 12.75 51.45 33.29
C GLY A 61 13.22 51.85 31.89
N GLY A 62 12.28 51.98 30.94
CA GLY A 62 12.37 52.86 29.75
C GLY A 62 12.91 52.25 28.45
N LEU A 63 12.44 52.63 27.25
CA LEU A 63 11.35 53.57 26.90
C LEU A 63 10.71 53.21 25.54
N ARG A 64 9.50 53.71 25.30
CA ARG A 64 8.70 53.63 24.04
C ARG A 64 9.50 54.15 22.83
N ALA A 65 9.56 53.44 21.71
CA ALA A 65 8.53 53.28 20.66
C ALA A 65 8.25 54.56 19.84
N ALA A 66 8.55 54.51 18.53
CA ALA A 66 7.98 55.36 17.49
C ALA A 66 8.01 54.64 16.13
N THR A 67 6.88 54.63 15.45
CA THR A 67 6.71 54.13 14.08
C THR A 67 7.00 55.22 13.06
N SER A 68 7.69 54.90 11.95
CA SER A 68 7.41 55.53 10.65
C SER A 68 7.97 54.75 9.47
N SER A 69 7.18 54.76 8.39
CA SER A 69 7.55 54.36 7.04
C SER A 69 8.42 55.41 6.34
N ALA A 70 9.39 54.99 5.52
CA ALA A 70 9.62 55.58 4.18
C ALA A 70 10.72 54.84 3.39
N SER A 71 10.34 54.43 2.17
CA SER A 71 11.09 54.57 0.90
C SER A 71 12.55 55.06 0.95
N TRP A 72 13.47 54.27 0.39
CA TRP A 72 14.65 54.80 -0.32
C TRP A 72 14.91 54.04 -1.62
N ASP A 73 14.87 54.80 -2.72
CA ASP A 73 15.31 54.40 -4.06
C ASP A 73 16.83 54.65 -4.21
N ARG A 74 17.50 53.80 -4.98
CA ARG A 74 18.75 54.02 -5.75
C ARG A 74 19.95 54.75 -5.09
N ILE A 75 21.06 54.02 -4.95
CA ILE A 75 22.36 54.41 -5.55
C ILE A 75 22.92 53.18 -6.31
N ALA A 76 23.60 53.41 -7.43
CA ALA A 76 24.13 52.39 -8.33
C ALA A 76 25.68 52.36 -8.35
N ALA A 77 26.23 51.17 -8.59
CA ALA A 77 27.54 50.88 -9.18
C ALA A 77 27.50 49.40 -9.60
N SER A 78 27.36 49.03 -10.87
CA SER A 78 28.33 49.12 -11.98
C SER A 78 29.49 48.12 -11.85
N GLU A 79 29.34 46.95 -12.47
CA GLU A 79 30.46 46.21 -13.06
C GLU A 79 29.93 45.44 -14.26
N SER A 80 30.37 45.84 -15.45
CA SER A 80 30.09 45.21 -16.74
C SER A 80 31.39 44.64 -17.28
N TRP A 81 31.42 43.35 -17.58
CA TRP A 81 32.51 42.73 -18.32
C TRP A 81 31.94 41.92 -19.48
N ASP A 82 31.97 42.59 -20.62
CA ASP A 82 32.11 42.13 -22.00
C ASP A 82 31.91 40.63 -22.31
N ALA A 83 30.95 40.38 -23.20
CA ALA A 83 30.95 39.19 -24.03
C ALA A 83 31.91 39.40 -25.21
N ASN A 84 32.97 38.59 -25.28
CA ASN A 84 33.78 38.42 -26.48
C ASN A 84 33.61 36.99 -26.99
N GLN A 85 32.92 36.89 -28.13
CA GLN A 85 33.44 36.28 -29.35
C GLN A 85 34.75 35.47 -29.21
N GLU A 86 34.66 34.16 -29.41
CA GLU A 86 35.76 33.32 -29.89
C GLU A 86 35.32 32.63 -31.18
N ASP A 87 36.27 32.47 -32.10
CA ASP A 87 36.05 32.18 -33.52
C ASP A 87 36.08 30.66 -33.84
N GLU A 88 36.07 30.36 -35.14
CA GLU A 88 35.96 29.04 -35.77
C GLU A 88 37.22 28.14 -35.61
N ASP A 89 37.12 26.94 -36.20
CA ASP A 89 38.19 25.94 -36.42
C ASP A 89 38.72 25.13 -35.21
N ASP A 90 38.12 23.95 -34.99
CA ASP A 90 38.90 22.73 -35.22
C ASP A 90 38.01 21.56 -35.70
N SER A 91 38.46 20.85 -36.75
CA SER A 91 37.67 19.83 -37.44
C SER A 91 38.21 18.42 -37.19
N SER A 92 37.77 17.76 -36.12
CA SER A 92 38.01 16.33 -35.89
C SER A 92 36.79 15.49 -36.33
N THR A 93 36.84 15.00 -37.57
CA THR A 93 35.86 14.04 -38.09
C THR A 93 36.21 12.62 -37.64
N ASP A 94 36.03 12.32 -36.35
CA ASP A 94 36.01 10.93 -35.88
C ASP A 94 34.69 10.28 -36.32
N ALA A 95 34.77 9.51 -37.40
CA ALA A 95 33.67 8.71 -37.90
C ALA A 95 33.46 7.49 -37.00
N SER A 96 32.82 7.69 -35.83
CA SER A 96 32.21 6.61 -35.07
C SER A 96 31.10 5.98 -35.92
N ALA A 97 31.42 4.89 -36.59
CA ALA A 97 30.44 4.10 -37.30
C ALA A 97 29.48 3.48 -36.27
N ASP A 98 28.30 4.08 -36.14
CA ASP A 98 27.19 3.51 -35.35
C ASP A 98 26.79 2.16 -35.95
N VAL A 99 27.41 1.10 -35.44
CA VAL A 99 26.97 -0.26 -35.68
C VAL A 99 25.68 -0.42 -34.91
N VAL A 100 24.55 -0.21 -35.61
CA VAL A 100 23.22 -0.59 -35.13
C VAL A 100 23.17 -2.12 -35.04
N VAL A 101 23.66 -2.64 -33.92
CA VAL A 101 23.44 -4.03 -33.51
C VAL A 101 21.95 -4.14 -33.21
N GLU A 102 21.20 -4.88 -34.05
CA GLU A 102 19.87 -5.34 -33.65
C GLU A 102 20.00 -6.04 -32.29
N GLU A 103 19.38 -5.49 -31.23
CA GLU A 103 19.24 -6.19 -29.95
C GLU A 103 18.25 -7.35 -30.10
N ARG A 104 18.72 -8.40 -30.79
CA ARG A 104 18.14 -9.73 -30.62
C ARG A 104 18.42 -10.13 -29.19
N THR A 105 17.38 -10.59 -28.51
CA THR A 105 17.44 -11.23 -27.19
C THR A 105 18.18 -12.56 -27.31
N THR A 106 19.51 -12.51 -27.47
CA THR A 106 20.39 -13.68 -27.39
C THR A 106 20.25 -14.27 -26.00
N SER A 107 19.62 -15.43 -25.90
CA SER A 107 19.56 -16.20 -24.66
C SER A 107 21.00 -16.52 -24.23
N TYR A 108 21.38 -16.01 -23.06
CA TYR A 108 22.71 -16.18 -22.48
C TYR A 108 22.96 -17.64 -22.05
N ALA A 109 21.94 -18.48 -22.07
CA ALA A 109 22.06 -19.93 -21.95
C ALA A 109 22.85 -20.62 -23.09
N GLN A 110 23.25 -19.89 -24.14
CA GLN A 110 24.01 -20.43 -25.28
C GLN A 110 25.54 -20.55 -25.06
N GLY A 111 26.06 -20.07 -23.92
CA GLY A 111 27.47 -20.21 -23.55
C GLY A 111 28.18 -18.87 -23.33
N PRO A 112 29.53 -18.85 -23.28
CA PRO A 112 30.28 -17.64 -22.99
C PRO A 112 30.23 -16.63 -24.14
N ILE A 113 30.22 -15.35 -23.79
CA ILE A 113 30.41 -14.25 -24.74
C ILE A 113 31.89 -13.87 -24.70
N ILE A 114 32.58 -14.01 -25.84
CA ILE A 114 34.01 -13.73 -25.97
C ILE A 114 34.19 -12.56 -26.94
N TYR A 115 34.86 -11.51 -26.47
CA TYR A 115 35.24 -10.35 -27.28
C TYR A 115 36.69 -10.48 -27.75
N ASN A 116 36.92 -10.26 -29.04
CA ASN A 116 38.26 -10.17 -29.63
C ASN A 116 38.94 -8.83 -29.23
N ARG A 117 39.31 -8.69 -27.96
CA ARG A 117 40.16 -7.60 -27.46
C ARG A 117 41.62 -8.07 -27.47
N GLU A 118 42.53 -7.22 -27.90
CA GLU A 118 43.97 -7.51 -27.90
C GLU A 118 44.56 -7.46 -26.48
N GLY A 119 45.73 -8.08 -26.28
CA GLY A 119 46.40 -8.18 -24.98
C GLY A 119 46.08 -9.46 -24.19
N PRO A 120 46.78 -9.71 -23.08
CA PRO A 120 46.57 -10.87 -22.19
C PRO A 120 45.40 -10.64 -21.21
N VAL A 121 44.82 -11.72 -20.68
CA VAL A 121 43.87 -11.64 -19.56
C VAL A 121 44.60 -11.18 -18.30
N THR A 122 44.02 -10.23 -17.57
CA THR A 122 44.60 -9.61 -16.36
C THR A 122 44.01 -10.18 -15.06
N SER A 123 42.74 -10.59 -15.07
CA SER A 123 42.04 -11.16 -13.91
C SER A 123 40.87 -12.07 -14.30
N ILE A 124 40.49 -12.96 -13.38
CA ILE A 124 39.21 -13.69 -13.38
C ILE A 124 38.36 -13.08 -12.26
N ASN A 125 37.26 -12.43 -12.60
CA ASN A 125 36.40 -11.71 -11.67
C ASN A 125 35.07 -12.45 -11.53
N LEU A 126 34.73 -12.85 -10.32
CA LEU A 126 33.46 -13.49 -10.04
C LEU A 126 32.44 -12.45 -9.57
N ILE A 127 31.29 -12.40 -10.23
CA ILE A 127 30.06 -11.75 -9.77
C ILE A 127 28.97 -12.80 -9.58
N GLY A 128 27.90 -12.48 -8.88
CA GLY A 128 26.80 -13.42 -8.70
C GLY A 128 25.94 -13.08 -7.51
N GLU A 129 24.69 -13.54 -7.55
CA GLU A 129 23.73 -13.22 -6.50
C GLU A 129 24.14 -13.83 -5.16
N ARG A 130 23.57 -13.33 -4.07
CA ARG A 130 23.74 -13.95 -2.74
C ARG A 130 23.30 -15.40 -2.79
N HIS A 131 23.93 -16.30 -2.04
CA HIS A 131 23.60 -17.74 -2.02
C HIS A 131 23.67 -18.50 -3.36
N SER A 132 24.21 -17.92 -4.44
CA SER A 132 24.36 -18.58 -5.75
C SER A 132 25.59 -19.51 -5.87
N GLY A 133 26.21 -19.87 -4.75
CA GLY A 133 27.44 -20.69 -4.73
C GLY A 133 28.73 -19.93 -5.04
N THR A 134 28.69 -18.59 -5.07
CA THR A 134 29.86 -17.77 -5.41
C THR A 134 31.12 -18.03 -4.57
N ASN A 135 31.01 -18.46 -3.31
CA ASN A 135 32.21 -18.70 -2.51
C ASN A 135 32.91 -19.98 -2.98
N TRP A 136 32.15 -21.07 -3.08
CA TRP A 136 32.64 -22.35 -3.59
C TRP A 136 33.36 -22.24 -4.93
N ILE A 137 32.81 -21.49 -5.89
CA ILE A 137 33.45 -21.32 -7.20
C ILE A 137 34.60 -20.29 -7.18
N THR A 138 34.61 -19.30 -6.27
CA THR A 138 35.82 -18.49 -6.02
C THR A 138 36.96 -19.39 -5.55
N ASP A 139 36.74 -20.15 -4.48
CA ASP A 139 37.74 -21.00 -3.84
C ASP A 139 38.30 -22.03 -4.86
N HIS A 140 37.41 -22.66 -5.65
CA HIS A 140 37.82 -23.61 -6.70
C HIS A 140 38.63 -22.95 -7.82
N LEU A 141 38.27 -21.74 -8.26
CA LEU A 141 39.04 -21.03 -9.29
C LEU A 141 40.40 -20.52 -8.75
N GLU A 142 40.47 -20.14 -7.47
CA GLU A 142 41.73 -19.81 -6.79
C GLU A 142 42.65 -21.04 -6.74
N ASP A 143 42.14 -22.24 -6.41
CA ASP A 143 42.89 -23.50 -6.48
C ASP A 143 43.38 -23.84 -7.91
N CYS A 144 42.58 -23.51 -8.93
CA CYS A 144 42.89 -23.83 -10.33
C CYS A 144 43.84 -22.84 -11.03
N PHE A 145 43.77 -21.55 -10.71
CA PHE A 145 44.47 -20.49 -11.46
C PHE A 145 45.13 -19.40 -10.59
N GLY A 146 44.93 -19.40 -9.26
CA GLY A 146 45.34 -18.30 -8.37
C GLY A 146 46.85 -18.05 -8.27
N ASP A 147 47.68 -19.01 -8.73
CA ASP A 147 49.13 -18.87 -8.85
C ASP A 147 49.58 -18.25 -10.18
N GLN A 148 48.70 -18.23 -11.19
CA GLN A 148 48.95 -17.71 -12.55
C GLN A 148 48.27 -16.36 -12.80
N ILE A 149 47.07 -16.15 -12.25
CA ILE A 149 46.25 -14.94 -12.46
C ILE A 149 45.46 -14.57 -11.21
N GLN A 150 45.11 -13.30 -11.08
CA GLN A 150 44.29 -12.84 -9.96
C GLN A 150 42.84 -13.28 -10.15
N VAL A 151 42.38 -14.20 -9.31
CA VAL A 151 40.96 -14.47 -9.10
C VAL A 151 40.44 -13.48 -8.06
N GLN A 152 39.31 -12.83 -8.34
CA GLN A 152 38.78 -11.74 -7.49
C GLN A 152 37.27 -11.86 -7.27
N THR A 153 36.82 -11.40 -6.10
CA THR A 153 35.40 -11.28 -5.72
C THR A 153 34.83 -9.87 -5.94
N ASN A 154 35.58 -9.04 -6.67
CA ASN A 154 35.15 -7.72 -7.13
C ASN A 154 35.34 -7.68 -8.64
N PHE A 155 34.41 -7.06 -9.36
CA PHE A 155 34.67 -6.53 -10.70
C PHE A 155 34.71 -5.00 -10.61
N THR A 156 33.61 -4.31 -10.91
CA THR A 156 33.46 -2.87 -10.62
C THR A 156 33.11 -2.67 -9.15
N ARG A 157 32.34 -3.60 -8.56
CA ARG A 157 31.93 -3.66 -7.15
C ARG A 157 32.05 -5.09 -6.62
N PHE A 158 31.88 -5.27 -5.32
CA PHE A 158 31.85 -6.60 -4.69
C PHE A 158 30.72 -7.48 -5.25
N LYS A 159 31.02 -8.77 -5.43
CA LYS A 159 30.31 -9.73 -6.29
C LYS A 159 28.79 -9.79 -6.19
N HIS A 160 28.23 -9.52 -5.01
CA HIS A 160 26.79 -9.59 -4.75
C HIS A 160 26.02 -8.31 -5.11
N TRP A 161 26.73 -7.23 -5.36
CA TRP A 161 26.16 -5.91 -5.65
C TRP A 161 25.94 -5.70 -7.15
N PHE A 162 25.05 -4.78 -7.51
CA PHE A 162 24.91 -4.35 -8.91
C PHE A 162 26.27 -3.89 -9.45
N GLN A 163 26.55 -4.22 -10.71
CA GLN A 163 27.78 -3.84 -11.40
C GLN A 163 27.47 -2.67 -12.34
N PHE A 164 28.29 -1.63 -12.30
CA PHE A 164 28.14 -0.48 -13.20
C PHE A 164 29.46 -0.26 -13.91
N ASP A 165 29.39 0.01 -15.21
CA ASP A 165 30.57 0.29 -16.00
C ASP A 165 31.33 1.49 -15.43
N ASP A 166 32.57 1.26 -15.02
CA ASP A 166 33.45 2.28 -14.43
C ASP A 166 34.79 2.22 -15.17
N PRO A 167 35.10 3.19 -16.05
CA PRO A 167 36.33 3.19 -16.83
C PRO A 167 37.59 3.42 -15.97
N HIS A 168 37.44 3.72 -14.68
CA HIS A 168 38.55 3.89 -13.74
C HIS A 168 38.90 2.60 -12.96
N VAL A 169 38.03 1.57 -12.98
CA VAL A 169 38.29 0.30 -12.28
C VAL A 169 39.16 -0.64 -13.15
N ARG A 170 40.46 -0.30 -13.18
CA ARG A 170 41.64 -1.12 -13.55
C ARG A 170 41.48 -2.24 -14.62
N ASN A 171 42.14 -1.99 -15.75
CA ASN A 171 42.98 -2.92 -16.52
C ASN A 171 42.32 -3.96 -17.47
N ASP A 172 42.01 -3.48 -18.68
CA ASP A 172 42.41 -4.03 -20.00
C ASP A 172 41.89 -5.40 -20.50
N SER A 173 41.66 -6.42 -19.67
CA SER A 173 41.07 -7.71 -20.10
C SER A 173 40.68 -8.61 -18.92
N ALA A 174 39.55 -8.33 -18.29
CA ALA A 174 38.93 -9.19 -17.29
C ALA A 174 38.12 -10.33 -17.93
N VAL A 175 38.24 -11.55 -17.41
CA VAL A 175 37.24 -12.60 -17.61
C VAL A 175 36.24 -12.53 -16.46
N VAL A 176 34.97 -12.27 -16.76
CA VAL A 176 33.92 -12.15 -15.75
C VAL A 176 33.04 -13.40 -15.75
N ILE A 177 32.82 -13.99 -14.58
CA ILE A 177 31.92 -15.13 -14.39
C ILE A 177 30.75 -14.65 -13.53
N ALA A 178 29.53 -14.80 -14.03
CA ALA A 178 28.30 -14.42 -13.34
C ALA A 178 27.55 -15.66 -12.86
N MET A 179 27.52 -15.87 -11.54
CA MET A 179 26.83 -17.00 -10.93
C MET A 179 25.36 -16.69 -10.64
N PHE A 180 24.51 -17.55 -11.18
CA PHE A 180 23.09 -17.61 -10.90
C PHE A 180 22.73 -18.93 -10.22
N ARG A 181 21.61 -18.93 -9.51
CA ARG A 181 21.01 -20.11 -8.89
C ARG A 181 19.54 -20.16 -9.25
N ASP A 182 18.97 -21.36 -9.23
CA ASP A 182 17.54 -21.55 -9.44
C ASP A 182 16.72 -20.62 -8.53
N PRO A 183 15.70 -19.91 -9.06
CA PRO A 183 15.00 -18.86 -8.32
C PRO A 183 14.28 -19.35 -7.06
N TYR A 184 13.78 -20.59 -7.04
CA TYR A 184 13.13 -21.19 -5.87
C TYR A 184 14.15 -21.51 -4.78
N ASP A 185 15.23 -22.21 -5.15
CA ASP A 185 16.28 -22.58 -4.21
C ASP A 185 17.06 -21.35 -3.71
N TRP A 186 17.12 -20.29 -4.52
CA TRP A 186 17.73 -18.99 -4.22
C TRP A 186 16.87 -18.17 -3.26
N VAL A 187 15.58 -17.95 -3.54
CA VAL A 187 14.69 -17.20 -2.65
C VAL A 187 14.60 -17.90 -1.28
N GLU A 188 14.50 -19.23 -1.23
CA GLU A 188 14.50 -19.95 0.04
C GLU A 188 15.84 -19.86 0.79
N ALA A 189 16.99 -19.84 0.10
CA ALA A 189 18.27 -19.59 0.76
C ALA A 189 18.38 -18.15 1.28
N MET A 190 17.84 -17.18 0.54
CA MET A 190 17.72 -15.79 0.97
C MET A 190 16.79 -15.64 2.18
N ARG A 191 15.69 -16.40 2.26
CA ARG A 191 14.77 -16.40 3.41
C ARG A 191 15.38 -17.02 4.66
N GLU A 192 16.07 -18.15 4.52
CA GLU A 192 16.77 -18.80 5.63
C GLU A 192 17.88 -17.92 6.21
N ARG A 193 18.59 -17.16 5.36
CA ARG A 193 19.72 -16.30 5.75
C ARG A 193 19.78 -15.01 4.92
N PRO A 194 18.95 -13.99 5.23
CA PRO A 194 18.92 -12.74 4.48
C PRO A 194 20.11 -11.84 4.82
N HIS A 195 21.29 -12.21 4.30
CA HIS A 195 22.51 -11.44 4.47
C HIS A 195 22.31 -10.01 3.95
N HIS A 196 22.64 -9.03 4.81
CA HIS A 196 22.42 -7.60 4.61
C HIS A 196 20.95 -7.14 4.55
N ALA A 197 19.98 -8.00 4.89
CA ALA A 197 18.56 -7.66 4.87
C ALA A 197 17.87 -7.99 6.21
N HIS A 198 18.23 -7.22 7.26
CA HIS A 198 17.84 -7.53 8.64
C HIS A 198 16.33 -7.48 8.88
N ASP A 199 15.63 -6.49 8.33
CA ASP A 199 14.16 -6.44 8.32
C ASP A 199 13.46 -7.69 7.71
N HIS A 200 14.17 -8.59 7.03
CA HIS A 200 13.61 -9.81 6.44
C HIS A 200 14.00 -11.10 7.21
N ILE A 201 14.73 -11.00 8.32
CA ILE A 201 15.12 -12.16 9.15
C ILE A 201 13.88 -12.83 9.77
N GLY A 202 13.83 -14.16 9.70
CA GLY A 202 12.85 -14.97 10.42
C GLY A 202 11.42 -14.90 9.86
N MET A 203 11.26 -14.51 8.60
CA MET A 203 9.96 -14.42 7.95
C MET A 203 9.50 -15.75 7.37
N GLU A 204 8.18 -15.99 7.45
CA GLU A 204 7.51 -16.99 6.63
C GLU A 204 7.60 -16.63 5.15
N TRP A 205 7.53 -17.64 4.27
CA TRP A 205 7.84 -17.43 2.86
C TRP A 205 6.96 -16.37 2.20
N LYS A 206 5.67 -16.31 2.56
CA LYS A 206 4.70 -15.33 2.03
C LYS A 206 5.08 -13.90 2.39
N ASP A 207 5.38 -13.65 3.66
CA ASP A 207 5.81 -12.33 4.12
C ASP A 207 7.16 -11.96 3.51
N PHE A 208 8.09 -12.91 3.40
CA PHE A 208 9.40 -12.70 2.81
C PHE A 208 9.32 -12.28 1.33
N VAL A 209 8.50 -12.96 0.52
CA VAL A 209 8.41 -12.68 -0.93
C VAL A 209 7.48 -11.52 -1.29
N THR A 210 6.59 -11.09 -0.38
CA THR A 210 5.68 -9.94 -0.61
C THR A 210 6.14 -8.65 0.06
N LYS A 211 7.12 -8.70 0.98
CA LYS A 211 7.67 -7.52 1.63
C LYS A 211 8.54 -6.70 0.66
N PRO A 212 8.35 -5.37 0.57
CA PRO A 212 9.25 -4.49 -0.17
C PRO A 212 10.68 -4.57 0.34
N TRP A 213 11.64 -4.69 -0.58
CA TRP A 213 13.06 -4.88 -0.29
C TRP A 213 13.71 -3.59 0.21
N VAL A 214 13.43 -3.26 1.48
CA VAL A 214 13.86 -2.01 2.11
C VAL A 214 14.07 -2.18 3.61
N GLY A 215 15.07 -1.45 4.13
CA GLY A 215 15.31 -1.27 5.55
C GLY A 215 15.08 0.18 5.99
N PRO A 216 15.23 0.49 7.28
CA PRO A 216 15.16 1.85 7.77
C PRO A 216 16.37 2.69 7.31
N ARG A 217 16.16 3.97 6.99
CA ARG A 217 17.24 4.97 7.06
C ARG A 217 17.42 5.40 8.51
N GLY A 218 18.62 5.15 9.05
CA GLY A 218 18.99 5.49 10.42
C GLY A 218 19.29 6.99 10.62
N PRO A 219 19.78 7.37 11.81
CA PRO A 219 20.06 8.76 12.13
C PRO A 219 21.22 9.38 11.33
N ALA A 220 22.27 8.62 11.01
CA ALA A 220 23.45 9.18 10.33
C ALA A 220 23.14 9.54 8.87
N ASP A 221 22.35 8.72 8.17
CA ASP A 221 21.80 9.05 6.86
C ASP A 221 20.98 10.35 6.89
N ARG A 222 20.12 10.55 7.89
CA ARG A 222 19.29 11.76 8.01
C ARG A 222 20.12 13.01 8.25
N VAL A 223 21.15 12.93 9.08
CA VAL A 223 22.09 14.04 9.30
C VAL A 223 22.81 14.40 7.98
N ARG A 224 23.22 13.41 7.17
CA ARG A 224 23.78 13.67 5.84
C ARG A 224 22.76 14.35 4.90
N MET A 225 21.49 13.94 4.92
CA MET A 225 20.41 14.59 4.16
C MET A 225 20.20 16.06 4.58
N GLU A 226 20.14 16.33 5.88
CA GLU A 226 19.97 17.68 6.41
C GLU A 226 21.18 18.58 6.10
N GLN A 227 22.40 18.03 6.15
CA GLN A 227 23.63 18.76 5.83
C GLN A 227 23.73 19.05 4.33
N SER A 228 23.49 18.08 3.44
CA SER A 228 23.43 18.28 1.99
C SER A 228 22.41 19.37 1.61
N LYS A 229 21.22 19.35 2.24
CA LYS A 229 20.18 20.37 2.05
C LYS A 229 20.61 21.76 2.53
N ARG A 230 21.33 21.84 3.66
CA ARG A 230 21.87 23.09 4.22
C ARG A 230 22.94 23.70 3.32
N ASP A 231 23.86 22.87 2.82
CA ASP A 231 25.02 23.27 2.04
C ASP A 231 24.68 23.44 0.54
N ARG A 232 23.46 23.08 0.13
CA ARG A 232 22.96 23.08 -1.26
C ARG A 232 23.79 22.18 -2.20
N GLN A 233 24.40 21.13 -1.66
CA GLN A 233 25.16 20.15 -2.44
C GLN A 233 24.26 18.96 -2.79
N PRO A 234 24.25 18.45 -4.04
CA PRO A 234 23.52 17.24 -4.40
C PRO A 234 24.00 16.04 -3.58
N ILE A 235 23.06 15.35 -2.94
CA ILE A 235 23.36 14.29 -1.97
C ILE A 235 24.04 13.06 -2.58
N GLU A 236 23.89 12.87 -3.89
CA GLU A 236 24.56 11.84 -4.69
C GLU A 236 26.10 11.87 -4.52
N TYR A 237 26.69 13.05 -4.30
CA TYR A 237 28.14 13.22 -4.11
C TYR A 237 28.63 12.88 -2.68
N ALA A 238 27.74 12.60 -1.73
CA ALA A 238 28.15 12.34 -0.34
C ALA A 238 28.96 11.05 -0.15
N GLY A 239 28.96 10.15 -1.16
CA GLY A 239 29.57 8.83 -1.09
C GLY A 239 28.78 7.88 -0.18
N CYS A 240 28.78 6.60 -0.53
CA CYS A 240 27.94 5.60 0.13
C CYS A 240 28.64 4.26 0.29
N LEU A 241 28.01 3.35 1.05
CA LEU A 241 28.47 1.96 1.19
C LEU A 241 28.76 1.34 -0.17
N ALA A 242 29.83 0.53 -0.25
CA ALA A 242 30.26 -0.18 -1.47
C ALA A 242 30.37 0.69 -2.74
N GLY A 243 30.63 2.00 -2.61
CA GLY A 243 30.80 2.93 -3.73
C GLY A 243 29.49 3.40 -4.38
N TYR A 244 28.33 3.11 -3.78
CA TYR A 244 27.05 3.61 -4.29
C TYR A 244 26.90 5.13 -4.12
N LYS A 245 25.90 5.70 -4.79
CA LYS A 245 25.33 7.00 -4.44
C LYS A 245 24.39 6.85 -3.24
N PHE A 246 24.10 7.98 -2.58
CA PHE A 246 23.25 8.02 -1.38
C PHE A 246 21.85 7.41 -1.56
N ASP A 247 21.38 7.46 -2.79
CA ASP A 247 20.02 7.24 -3.23
C ASP A 247 19.86 5.95 -4.07
N GLU A 248 20.92 5.13 -4.09
CA GLU A 248 20.95 3.78 -4.66
C GLU A 248 20.90 2.68 -3.57
N VAL A 249 21.20 3.02 -2.30
CA VAL A 249 21.19 2.06 -1.17
C VAL A 249 20.64 2.64 0.14
N ILE A 250 20.15 1.75 1.00
CA ILE A 250 19.69 2.04 2.37
C ILE A 250 20.26 1.00 3.36
N PRO A 251 21.00 1.40 4.41
CA PRO A 251 21.42 2.75 4.72
C PRO A 251 22.63 3.14 3.86
N CYS A 252 23.00 4.42 3.88
CA CYS A 252 24.18 4.91 3.18
C CYS A 252 25.44 4.98 4.04
N SER A 253 25.25 5.01 5.35
CA SER A 253 26.31 5.15 6.35
C SER A 253 26.66 3.81 7.00
N THR A 254 27.96 3.64 7.30
CA THR A 254 28.49 2.49 8.06
C THR A 254 27.94 2.46 9.50
N GLU A 255 27.65 3.63 10.04
CA GLU A 255 27.10 3.87 11.36
C GLU A 255 25.66 3.34 11.49
N ASP A 256 24.84 3.55 10.45
CA ASP A 256 23.47 3.02 10.42
C ASP A 256 23.45 1.52 10.01
N SER A 257 24.46 1.03 9.28
CA SER A 257 24.62 -0.38 8.85
C SER A 257 25.14 -1.29 9.97
N VAL A 258 24.41 -1.36 11.08
CA VAL A 258 24.77 -2.22 12.22
C VAL A 258 24.81 -3.69 11.82
N ASN A 259 25.80 -4.43 12.33
CA ASN A 259 25.87 -5.90 12.22
C ASN A 259 24.98 -6.57 13.28
N ILE A 260 24.44 -7.74 12.96
CA ILE A 260 23.75 -8.63 13.92
C ILE A 260 24.53 -9.96 13.97
N ASP A 261 24.49 -10.70 15.08
CA ASP A 261 25.22 -11.97 15.15
C ASP A 261 24.79 -12.95 14.04
N GLY A 262 25.76 -13.52 13.32
CA GLY A 262 25.53 -14.30 12.10
C GLY A 262 25.21 -13.50 10.82
N TYR A 263 25.02 -12.17 10.87
CA TYR A 263 24.61 -11.34 9.73
C TYR A 263 25.47 -10.07 9.57
N SER A 264 26.11 -9.95 8.40
CA SER A 264 26.75 -8.71 7.95
C SER A 264 25.77 -7.53 7.96
N GLY A 265 26.31 -6.32 8.16
CA GLY A 265 25.56 -5.06 8.27
C GLY A 265 24.57 -4.85 7.13
N TYR A 266 23.35 -4.41 7.46
CA TYR A 266 22.29 -4.31 6.47
C TYR A 266 22.55 -3.23 5.44
N MET A 267 22.18 -3.52 4.19
CA MET A 267 22.37 -2.68 3.01
C MET A 267 21.44 -3.20 1.92
N TYR A 268 20.34 -2.50 1.73
CA TYR A 268 19.33 -2.72 0.71
C TYR A 268 19.64 -1.91 -0.53
N GLU A 269 19.61 -2.55 -1.69
CA GLU A 269 19.74 -1.88 -2.99
C GLU A 269 18.37 -1.38 -3.44
N LEU A 270 18.35 -0.18 -4.03
CA LEU A 270 17.16 0.50 -4.53
C LEU A 270 17.05 0.38 -6.06
N MET A 271 15.91 0.81 -6.61
CA MET A 271 15.69 0.82 -8.06
C MET A 271 16.69 1.73 -8.79
N HIS A 272 17.37 1.18 -9.80
CA HIS A 272 18.37 1.89 -10.61
C HIS A 272 17.78 2.71 -11.77
N ASP A 273 16.44 2.80 -11.83
CA ASP A 273 15.76 3.82 -12.61
C ASP A 273 16.10 5.25 -12.12
N GLY A 274 16.65 5.39 -10.90
CA GLY A 274 16.93 6.67 -10.26
C GLY A 274 15.69 7.32 -9.64
N SER A 275 14.66 6.51 -9.36
CA SER A 275 13.51 6.90 -8.55
C SER A 275 13.83 6.83 -7.05
N HIS A 276 14.86 6.06 -6.68
CA HIS A 276 15.26 5.77 -5.30
C HIS A 276 14.20 5.01 -4.51
N ARG A 277 13.25 4.39 -5.23
CA ARG A 277 12.23 3.51 -4.67
C ARG A 277 12.86 2.18 -4.26
N ALA A 278 12.26 1.55 -3.26
CA ALA A 278 12.53 0.16 -2.97
C ALA A 278 11.92 -0.75 -4.04
N TYR A 279 12.56 -1.89 -4.29
CA TYR A 279 11.90 -2.99 -5.02
C TYR A 279 10.64 -3.45 -4.27
N GLY A 280 9.58 -3.76 -5.00
CA GLY A 280 8.30 -4.22 -4.42
C GLY A 280 8.42 -5.55 -3.66
N SER A 281 9.45 -6.34 -3.99
CA SER A 281 9.77 -7.64 -3.42
C SER A 281 11.22 -8.04 -3.72
N ILE A 282 11.65 -9.17 -3.15
CA ILE A 282 12.93 -9.82 -3.46
C ILE A 282 12.99 -10.38 -4.90
N VAL A 283 11.86 -10.75 -5.51
CA VAL A 283 11.83 -11.22 -6.91
C VAL A 283 11.95 -10.06 -7.90
N ASP A 284 11.41 -8.88 -7.57
CA ASP A 284 11.61 -7.66 -8.37
C ASP A 284 13.09 -7.21 -8.34
N LEU A 285 13.77 -7.31 -7.18
CA LEU A 285 15.22 -7.08 -7.09
C LEU A 285 16.00 -8.06 -7.99
N ARG A 286 15.67 -9.36 -7.90
CA ARG A 286 16.34 -10.42 -8.64
C ARG A 286 16.23 -10.23 -10.16
N ARG A 287 15.05 -9.86 -10.64
CA ARG A 287 14.82 -9.48 -12.04
C ARG A 287 15.84 -8.45 -12.52
N GLU A 288 15.97 -7.32 -11.83
CA GLU A 288 16.95 -6.29 -12.20
C GLU A 288 18.40 -6.75 -12.02
N LYS A 289 18.70 -7.61 -11.02
CA LYS A 289 20.03 -8.20 -10.85
C LYS A 289 20.46 -9.01 -12.07
N ILE A 290 19.57 -9.84 -12.61
CA ILE A 290 19.84 -10.63 -13.80
C ILE A 290 20.09 -9.68 -14.98
N VAL A 291 19.18 -8.75 -15.25
CA VAL A 291 19.32 -7.77 -16.35
C VAL A 291 20.65 -6.99 -16.24
N ASN A 292 21.01 -6.53 -15.04
CA ASN A 292 22.28 -5.83 -14.80
C ASN A 292 23.52 -6.70 -15.03
N PHE A 293 23.54 -7.93 -14.52
CA PHE A 293 24.69 -8.82 -14.73
C PHE A 293 24.84 -9.20 -16.22
N LEU A 294 23.75 -9.33 -16.95
CA LEU A 294 23.77 -9.55 -18.40
C LEU A 294 24.20 -8.31 -19.21
N GLN A 295 24.29 -7.12 -18.60
CA GLN A 295 24.89 -5.93 -19.24
C GLN A 295 26.42 -5.85 -19.07
N VAL A 296 27.00 -6.55 -18.09
CA VAL A 296 28.45 -6.58 -17.82
C VAL A 296 29.33 -6.96 -19.04
N PRO A 297 28.93 -7.86 -19.97
CA PRO A 297 29.66 -8.06 -21.24
C PRO A 297 29.97 -6.76 -22.00
N LYS A 298 29.08 -5.76 -21.92
CA LYS A 298 29.21 -4.47 -22.61
C LYS A 298 30.20 -3.52 -21.90
N SER A 299 30.61 -3.81 -20.66
CA SER A 299 31.47 -2.93 -19.87
C SER A 299 32.92 -2.82 -20.39
N HIS A 300 33.58 -1.73 -20.01
CA HIS A 300 35.01 -1.54 -20.18
C HIS A 300 35.79 -2.63 -19.44
N GLY A 301 36.98 -2.98 -19.95
CA GLY A 301 37.81 -4.05 -19.40
C GLY A 301 37.33 -5.49 -19.65
N VAL A 302 36.03 -5.78 -19.83
CA VAL A 302 35.54 -7.17 -20.02
C VAL A 302 35.98 -7.76 -21.36
N ARG A 303 36.75 -8.85 -21.30
CA ARG A 303 37.19 -9.64 -22.46
C ARG A 303 36.26 -10.80 -22.74
N ALA A 304 35.80 -11.50 -21.71
CA ALA A 304 34.83 -12.57 -21.84
C ALA A 304 33.89 -12.62 -20.64
N PHE A 305 32.68 -13.12 -20.86
CA PHE A 305 31.63 -13.21 -19.87
C PHE A 305 31.01 -14.62 -19.87
N PHE A 306 30.91 -15.20 -18.68
CA PHE A 306 30.44 -16.57 -18.44
C PHE A 306 29.21 -16.56 -17.52
N PRO A 307 27.98 -16.63 -18.08
CA PRO A 307 26.75 -16.76 -17.30
C PRO A 307 26.58 -18.22 -16.86
N GLU A 308 26.91 -18.52 -15.60
CA GLU A 308 26.93 -19.88 -15.07
C GLU A 308 25.80 -20.14 -14.09
N ARG A 309 25.21 -21.33 -14.20
CA ARG A 309 24.18 -21.81 -13.26
C ARG A 309 24.80 -22.76 -12.24
N TYR A 310 24.57 -22.47 -10.96
CA TYR A 310 25.00 -23.32 -9.84
C TYR A 310 24.62 -24.79 -10.05
N GLU A 311 23.38 -25.04 -10.49
CA GLU A 311 22.87 -26.38 -10.74
C GLU A 311 23.59 -27.09 -11.89
N ALA A 312 24.00 -26.36 -12.93
CA ALA A 312 24.69 -26.93 -14.09
C ALA A 312 26.12 -27.36 -13.73
N LEU A 313 26.84 -26.55 -12.95
CA LEU A 313 28.17 -26.88 -12.41
C LEU A 313 28.08 -27.99 -11.35
N ASN A 314 27.07 -27.98 -10.48
CA ASN A 314 26.86 -29.04 -9.51
C ASN A 314 26.46 -30.38 -10.17
N LEU A 315 25.73 -30.35 -11.29
CA LEU A 315 25.33 -31.54 -12.05
C LEU A 315 26.49 -32.15 -12.83
N ARG A 316 27.09 -31.36 -13.73
CA ARG A 316 28.05 -31.81 -14.76
C ARG A 316 29.51 -31.69 -14.33
N GLY A 317 29.79 -30.92 -13.29
CA GLY A 317 31.13 -30.56 -12.89
C GLY A 317 31.62 -29.25 -13.52
N THR A 318 32.88 -28.91 -13.25
CA THR A 318 33.51 -27.67 -13.74
C THR A 318 34.43 -27.91 -14.93
N ALA A 319 34.51 -29.12 -15.50
CA ALA A 319 35.45 -29.44 -16.56
C ALA A 319 35.25 -28.58 -17.81
N ASP A 320 34.00 -28.38 -18.24
CA ASP A 320 33.65 -27.53 -19.40
C ASP A 320 34.03 -26.06 -19.15
N LEU A 321 33.70 -25.52 -17.96
CA LEU A 321 34.05 -24.15 -17.55
C LEU A 321 35.57 -23.95 -17.52
N LEU A 322 36.31 -24.86 -16.88
CA LEU A 322 37.77 -24.79 -16.83
C LEU A 322 38.38 -24.86 -18.24
N SER A 323 37.90 -25.75 -19.11
CA SER A 323 38.39 -25.83 -20.51
C SER A 323 38.17 -24.53 -21.30
N GLN A 324 37.03 -23.86 -21.11
CA GLN A 324 36.76 -22.57 -21.76
C GLN A 324 37.60 -21.43 -21.16
N LEU A 325 37.84 -21.46 -19.84
CA LEU A 325 38.75 -20.52 -19.18
C LEU A 325 40.19 -20.70 -19.66
N GLU A 326 40.67 -21.94 -19.83
CA GLU A 326 41.98 -22.22 -20.43
C GLU A 326 42.10 -21.67 -21.87
N GLU A 327 41.04 -21.82 -22.67
CA GLU A 327 40.99 -21.28 -24.04
C GLU A 327 41.06 -19.74 -24.06
N VAL A 328 40.26 -19.07 -23.24
CA VAL A 328 40.17 -17.59 -23.23
C VAL A 328 41.39 -16.93 -22.57
N THR A 329 41.97 -17.56 -21.53
CA THR A 329 43.13 -17.04 -20.79
C THR A 329 44.47 -17.44 -21.41
N GLY A 330 44.52 -18.55 -22.16
CA GLY A 330 45.76 -19.19 -22.59
C GLY A 330 46.52 -19.91 -21.46
N MET A 331 45.93 -20.01 -20.27
CA MET A 331 46.51 -20.66 -19.09
C MET A 331 46.10 -22.13 -18.99
N LYS A 332 46.65 -22.87 -18.03
CA LYS A 332 46.27 -24.26 -17.75
C LYS A 332 45.80 -24.37 -16.30
N ALA A 333 44.70 -25.09 -16.06
CA ALA A 333 44.17 -25.30 -14.73
C ALA A 333 45.11 -26.25 -13.95
N ASN A 334 45.57 -25.81 -12.77
CA ASN A 334 46.48 -26.56 -11.90
C ASN A 334 45.75 -27.55 -10.95
N CYS A 335 44.44 -27.71 -11.12
CA CYS A 335 43.53 -28.48 -10.28
C CYS A 335 42.93 -29.70 -11.02
N GLU A 336 42.34 -30.66 -10.29
CA GLU A 336 41.35 -31.56 -10.91
C GLU A 336 40.00 -30.82 -11.02
N PRO A 337 39.29 -30.90 -12.16
CA PRO A 337 37.92 -30.40 -12.25
C PRO A 337 37.01 -31.07 -11.21
N PHE A 338 36.12 -30.30 -10.59
CA PHE A 338 35.03 -30.87 -9.82
C PHE A 338 34.19 -31.75 -10.76
N LYS A 339 33.99 -33.02 -10.39
CA LYS A 339 33.45 -34.06 -11.29
C LYS A 339 31.93 -33.99 -11.49
N GLY A 340 31.26 -33.06 -10.81
CA GLY A 340 29.80 -33.04 -10.71
C GLY A 340 29.30 -34.11 -9.74
N THR A 341 28.05 -33.95 -9.33
CA THR A 341 27.33 -34.92 -8.48
C THR A 341 26.44 -35.86 -9.30
N GLY A 342 26.22 -35.56 -10.59
CA GLY A 342 25.27 -36.28 -11.43
C GLY A 342 23.79 -36.06 -11.08
N ILE A 343 23.48 -35.30 -10.01
CA ILE A 343 22.11 -35.07 -9.53
C ILE A 343 21.98 -33.63 -9.01
N VAL A 344 21.10 -32.84 -9.62
CA VAL A 344 20.69 -31.56 -9.02
C VAL A 344 19.77 -31.85 -7.84
N LYS A 345 20.18 -31.41 -6.65
CA LYS A 345 19.34 -31.47 -5.44
C LYS A 345 18.68 -30.13 -5.22
N HIS A 346 17.42 -30.03 -5.63
CA HIS A 346 16.57 -28.90 -5.32
C HIS A 346 16.05 -28.97 -3.88
N LYS A 347 15.67 -27.82 -3.31
CA LYS A 347 14.97 -27.80 -2.04
C LYS A 347 13.55 -28.34 -2.23
N ALA A 348 13.10 -29.17 -1.29
CA ALA A 348 11.69 -29.52 -1.16
C ALA A 348 10.97 -28.30 -0.58
N VAL A 349 10.11 -27.67 -1.38
CA VAL A 349 9.43 -26.42 -1.05
C VAL A 349 7.91 -26.60 -1.10
N ASP A 350 7.22 -25.73 -0.38
CA ASP A 350 5.76 -25.67 -0.32
C ASP A 350 5.13 -25.58 -1.75
N PRO A 351 4.10 -26.39 -2.08
CA PRO A 351 3.43 -26.31 -3.38
C PRO A 351 2.81 -24.95 -3.67
N ASP A 352 2.31 -24.23 -2.66
CA ASP A 352 1.77 -22.87 -2.80
C ASP A 352 2.88 -21.84 -3.00
N TYR A 353 4.06 -22.07 -2.41
CA TYR A 353 5.26 -21.30 -2.73
C TYR A 353 5.65 -21.48 -4.20
N THR A 354 5.62 -22.72 -4.70
CA THR A 354 5.89 -23.00 -6.12
C THR A 354 4.88 -22.32 -7.04
N ARG A 355 3.58 -22.39 -6.71
CA ARG A 355 2.51 -21.67 -7.43
C ARG A 355 2.69 -20.16 -7.41
N TRP A 356 3.07 -19.60 -6.26
CA TRP A 356 3.34 -18.15 -6.12
C TRP A 356 4.53 -17.74 -7.00
N MET A 357 5.66 -18.45 -6.91
CA MET A 357 6.86 -18.18 -7.72
C MET A 357 6.56 -18.31 -9.23
N ASN A 358 5.79 -19.33 -9.65
CA ASN A 358 5.33 -19.45 -11.04
C ASN A 358 4.53 -18.23 -11.53
N LYS A 359 3.76 -17.60 -10.64
CA LYS A 359 2.90 -16.46 -10.98
C LYS A 359 3.62 -15.11 -10.97
N PHE A 360 4.58 -14.91 -10.07
CA PHE A 360 5.13 -13.58 -9.76
C PHE A 360 6.61 -13.36 -10.11
N VAL A 361 7.37 -14.42 -10.43
CA VAL A 361 8.71 -14.29 -11.00
C VAL A 361 8.62 -13.91 -12.48
N ASP A 362 9.50 -13.03 -12.95
CA ASP A 362 9.65 -12.70 -14.36
C ASP A 362 10.35 -13.85 -15.10
N TRP A 363 9.54 -14.77 -15.64
CA TRP A 363 10.03 -15.96 -16.36
C TRP A 363 10.65 -15.65 -17.72
N GLU A 364 10.44 -14.46 -18.29
CA GLU A 364 11.16 -14.03 -19.48
C GLU A 364 12.62 -13.74 -19.12
N VAL A 365 12.84 -12.98 -18.04
CA VAL A 365 14.18 -12.65 -17.51
C VAL A 365 14.92 -13.89 -16.96
N GLU A 366 14.26 -14.76 -16.19
CA GLU A 366 14.84 -16.04 -15.75
C GLU A 366 15.17 -16.96 -16.95
N GLY A 367 14.36 -16.90 -18.01
CA GLY A 367 14.60 -17.62 -19.26
C GLY A 367 15.86 -17.17 -20.00
N MET A 368 16.29 -15.91 -19.84
CA MET A 368 17.54 -15.40 -20.43
C MET A 368 18.77 -16.16 -19.92
N ILE A 369 18.77 -16.55 -18.65
CA ILE A 369 19.80 -17.37 -17.98
C ILE A 369 19.45 -18.87 -17.95
N GLY A 370 18.36 -19.27 -18.63
CA GLY A 370 18.02 -20.67 -18.90
C GLY A 370 17.25 -21.39 -17.78
N TYR A 371 16.68 -20.68 -16.81
CA TYR A 371 15.71 -21.26 -15.87
C TYR A 371 14.31 -21.33 -16.48
N VAL A 372 13.47 -22.20 -15.91
CA VAL A 372 12.09 -22.45 -16.32
C VAL A 372 11.22 -22.68 -15.09
N GLN A 373 9.90 -22.57 -15.25
CA GLN A 373 8.94 -22.88 -14.20
C GLN A 373 9.08 -24.34 -13.71
N ARG A 374 8.90 -24.54 -12.41
CA ARG A 374 8.76 -25.86 -11.77
C ARG A 374 7.28 -26.23 -11.64
N GLU A 375 6.99 -27.51 -11.80
CA GLU A 375 5.72 -28.08 -11.37
C GLU A 375 5.65 -28.15 -9.83
N PRO A 376 4.53 -27.77 -9.18
CA PRO A 376 4.36 -27.92 -7.75
C PRO A 376 4.45 -29.39 -7.31
N ASP A 377 5.37 -29.71 -6.39
CA ASP A 377 5.52 -31.07 -5.86
C ASP A 377 4.42 -31.38 -4.83
N MET A 378 3.31 -31.93 -5.32
CA MET A 378 2.18 -32.36 -4.49
C MET A 378 2.50 -33.49 -3.49
N SER A 379 3.72 -34.04 -3.50
CA SER A 379 4.20 -34.98 -2.47
C SER A 379 4.88 -34.32 -1.28
N TRP A 380 5.05 -32.99 -1.30
CA TRP A 380 5.59 -32.23 -0.18
C TRP A 380 4.74 -32.42 1.08
N ALA A 381 5.39 -32.80 2.17
CA ALA A 381 4.86 -32.72 3.52
C ALA A 381 5.64 -31.63 4.27
N PRO A 382 4.97 -30.77 5.06
CA PRO A 382 5.68 -29.83 5.91
C PRO A 382 6.65 -30.59 6.82
N PRO A 383 7.88 -30.10 7.03
CA PRO A 383 8.80 -30.73 7.97
C PRO A 383 8.11 -30.83 9.32
N ALA A 384 8.13 -32.02 9.92
CA ALA A 384 7.47 -32.26 11.19
C ALA A 384 7.98 -31.23 12.20
N ILE A 385 7.08 -30.37 12.67
CA ILE A 385 7.39 -29.43 13.75
C ILE A 385 7.67 -30.31 14.97
N ASP A 386 8.95 -30.52 15.27
CA ASP A 386 9.36 -31.17 16.51
C ASP A 386 8.62 -30.46 17.65
N PRO A 387 7.76 -31.17 18.40
CA PRO A 387 6.87 -30.52 19.34
C PRO A 387 7.72 -29.75 20.34
N VAL A 388 7.58 -28.42 20.31
CA VAL A 388 8.41 -27.50 21.09
C VAL A 388 8.38 -27.95 22.54
N VAL A 389 9.48 -28.55 22.99
CA VAL A 389 9.58 -29.13 24.33
C VAL A 389 9.38 -27.98 25.31
N GLY A 390 8.32 -28.11 26.11
CA GLY A 390 7.72 -26.99 26.83
C GLY A 390 8.73 -26.10 27.54
N GLU A 391 8.51 -24.80 27.39
CA GLU A 391 9.36 -23.72 27.91
C GLU A 391 9.82 -23.95 29.35
N ASN A 392 11.12 -24.26 29.50
CA ASN A 392 11.86 -23.84 30.67
C ASN A 392 12.53 -22.50 30.31
N THR A 393 11.82 -21.39 30.53
CA THR A 393 12.38 -20.03 30.38
C THR A 393 13.38 -19.73 31.51
N ASN A 394 14.54 -20.39 31.47
CA ASN A 394 15.80 -19.98 32.05
C ASN A 394 16.88 -21.01 31.66
N LEU A 395 17.95 -20.53 31.01
CA LEU A 395 19.13 -21.21 30.45
C LEU A 395 19.13 -21.38 28.92
N LEU A 396 19.82 -20.44 28.25
CA LEU A 396 20.41 -20.67 26.93
C LEU A 396 21.37 -21.87 26.99
N PRO A 397 21.24 -22.90 26.14
CA PRO A 397 22.20 -23.98 26.08
C PRO A 397 23.52 -23.47 25.49
N ARG A 398 24.60 -23.54 26.27
CA ARG A 398 25.96 -23.45 25.71
C ARG A 398 26.21 -24.69 24.86
N ARG A 399 26.04 -24.58 23.54
CA ARG A 399 26.43 -25.63 22.60
C ARG A 399 27.94 -25.62 22.41
N GLY A 400 28.64 -26.26 23.34
CA GLY A 400 30.09 -26.45 23.31
C GLY A 400 30.42 -27.93 23.11
N ASP A 401 30.13 -28.47 21.93
CA ASP A 401 30.62 -29.79 21.50
C ASP A 401 31.77 -29.60 20.50
N THR A 402 32.98 -29.79 21.01
CA THR A 402 34.24 -29.61 20.28
C THR A 402 34.45 -30.74 19.28
N ILE A 403 34.35 -30.46 17.97
CA ILE A 403 34.96 -31.33 16.97
C ILE A 403 36.48 -31.15 17.07
N SER A 404 37.16 -32.18 17.56
CA SER A 404 38.61 -32.17 17.77
C SER A 404 39.37 -32.30 16.44
N TYR A 405 39.69 -31.16 15.81
CA TYR A 405 40.82 -31.11 14.88
C TYR A 405 42.12 -30.92 15.65
N VAL A 406 43.05 -31.86 15.46
CA VAL A 406 44.40 -31.79 16.03
C VAL A 406 45.25 -30.83 15.18
N GLY A 407 45.60 -29.68 15.75
CA GLY A 407 46.43 -28.68 15.09
C GLY A 407 46.74 -27.49 16.01
N GLU A 408 47.80 -27.59 16.81
CA GLU A 408 48.38 -26.43 17.50
C GLU A 408 48.99 -25.46 16.48
N PRO A 409 48.81 -24.14 16.66
CA PRO A 409 49.98 -23.26 16.82
C PRO A 409 49.69 -22.14 17.89
N PRO A 410 50.58 -21.16 18.19
CA PRO A 410 50.99 -20.99 19.59
C PRO A 410 50.44 -19.74 20.29
N THR A 411 50.46 -19.81 21.62
CA THR A 411 50.09 -18.72 22.54
C THR A 411 50.79 -17.38 22.26
N LYS A 412 50.02 -16.28 22.25
CA LYS A 412 50.49 -14.97 22.71
C LYS A 412 49.52 -14.33 23.70
N LYS A 413 50.10 -13.57 24.63
CA LYS A 413 49.49 -13.13 25.90
C LYS A 413 48.84 -11.74 25.83
N ASN A 414 48.13 -11.44 26.92
CA ASN A 414 47.84 -10.13 27.51
C ASN A 414 46.60 -9.37 27.01
N GLY A 415 45.85 -8.81 27.97
CA GLY A 415 44.74 -7.91 27.71
C GLY A 415 43.64 -7.89 28.78
N GLN A 416 43.96 -7.89 30.08
CA GLN A 416 42.94 -7.59 31.10
C GLN A 416 42.51 -6.13 30.98
N GLN A 417 41.21 -5.89 30.81
CA GLN A 417 40.57 -4.66 31.31
C GLN A 417 39.24 -4.99 31.98
N LYS A 418 38.90 -4.15 32.96
CA LYS A 418 38.00 -4.47 34.07
C LYS A 418 37.16 -3.24 34.38
N LEU A 419 35.89 -3.24 34.01
CA LEU A 419 34.84 -2.35 34.54
C LEU A 419 33.51 -3.12 34.48
N VAL A 420 32.97 -3.57 35.62
CA VAL A 420 32.10 -2.85 36.58
C VAL A 420 30.64 -3.22 36.32
N SER A 421 30.14 -4.02 37.25
CA SER A 421 28.74 -4.39 37.46
C SER A 421 27.95 -3.26 38.13
N GLN A 422 26.68 -3.07 37.75
CA GLN A 422 25.55 -2.92 38.70
C GLN A 422 24.19 -2.80 37.98
N GLU A 423 23.43 -3.89 38.02
CA GLU A 423 21.97 -3.85 38.25
C GLU A 423 21.76 -4.07 39.77
N ALA A 424 20.63 -3.84 40.43
CA ALA A 424 19.29 -3.39 40.05
C ALA A 424 18.64 -2.71 41.28
N GLU A 425 17.52 -2.01 41.12
CA GLU A 425 16.47 -2.03 42.16
C GLU A 425 15.08 -1.73 41.58
N ILE A 426 14.05 -2.39 42.11
CA ILE A 426 12.64 -2.38 41.67
C ILE A 426 11.77 -2.02 42.87
N ILE A 427 10.75 -1.17 42.68
CA ILE A 427 9.59 -1.09 43.59
C ILE A 427 8.28 -1.12 42.80
N ASN A 428 7.32 -1.90 43.31
CA ASN A 428 6.01 -2.18 42.73
C ASN A 428 5.01 -1.02 42.83
N ALA A 429 4.05 -1.00 41.90
CA ALA A 429 2.67 -0.60 42.19
C ALA A 429 1.69 -1.39 41.31
N VAL A 430 0.88 -2.25 41.93
CA VAL A 430 -0.31 -2.88 41.33
C VAL A 430 -1.50 -2.47 42.18
N GLU A 431 -2.41 -1.66 41.62
CA GLU A 431 -3.68 -1.37 42.27
C GLU A 431 -4.69 -2.49 42.03
N VAL A 432 -5.28 -2.97 43.13
CA VAL A 432 -6.35 -3.96 43.11
C VAL A 432 -7.69 -3.23 43.21
N LEU A 433 -8.56 -3.41 42.22
CA LEU A 433 -9.93 -2.90 42.28
C LEU A 433 -10.77 -3.71 43.29
N PRO A 434 -11.62 -3.06 44.11
CA PRO A 434 -12.46 -3.76 45.07
C PRO A 434 -13.67 -4.44 44.39
N PRO A 435 -14.21 -5.54 44.96
CA PRO A 435 -15.35 -6.24 44.40
C PRO A 435 -16.67 -5.46 44.60
N MET A 436 -17.53 -5.48 43.56
CA MET A 436 -18.91 -4.96 43.62
C MET A 436 -19.75 -5.58 44.74
N SER A 437 -20.63 -4.78 45.32
CA SER A 437 -21.46 -5.17 46.47
C SER A 437 -22.62 -6.09 46.08
N HIS A 438 -23.18 -6.78 47.07
CA HIS A 438 -24.28 -7.73 46.86
C HIS A 438 -25.61 -7.03 46.49
N SER A 439 -25.80 -5.75 46.85
CA SER A 439 -26.96 -4.96 46.46
C SER A 439 -26.95 -4.61 44.97
N ASP A 440 -25.78 -4.37 44.39
CA ASP A 440 -25.66 -3.97 42.97
C ASP A 440 -26.03 -5.13 42.02
N ARG A 441 -25.77 -6.38 42.45
CA ARG A 441 -26.20 -7.59 41.73
C ARG A 441 -27.71 -7.82 41.81
N GLN A 442 -28.31 -7.54 42.96
CA GLN A 442 -29.75 -7.68 43.18
C GLN A 442 -30.54 -6.70 42.28
N ALA A 443 -30.12 -5.43 42.26
CA ALA A 443 -30.76 -4.38 41.44
C ALA A 443 -30.66 -4.67 39.93
N ASN A 444 -29.51 -5.14 39.42
CA ASN A 444 -29.37 -5.53 38.02
C ASN A 444 -30.23 -6.76 37.64
N TYR A 445 -30.38 -7.73 38.55
CA TYR A 445 -31.20 -8.92 38.28
C TYR A 445 -32.70 -8.57 38.20
N GLU A 446 -33.19 -7.74 39.13
CA GLU A 446 -34.59 -7.29 39.16
C GLU A 446 -34.91 -6.35 37.98
N MET A 447 -33.97 -5.51 37.56
CA MET A 447 -34.14 -4.64 36.38
C MET A 447 -34.21 -5.44 35.07
N ASN A 448 -33.31 -6.41 34.87
CA ASN A 448 -33.33 -7.24 33.65
C ASN A 448 -34.59 -8.10 33.56
N HIS A 449 -35.02 -8.73 34.66
CA HIS A 449 -36.24 -9.54 34.70
C HIS A 449 -37.51 -8.71 34.43
N ALA A 450 -37.54 -7.43 34.80
CA ALA A 450 -38.64 -6.53 34.47
C ALA A 450 -38.67 -6.15 32.98
N VAL A 451 -37.51 -5.97 32.35
CA VAL A 451 -37.37 -5.65 30.91
C VAL A 451 -37.78 -6.83 30.04
N ASP A 452 -37.30 -8.04 30.33
CA ASP A 452 -37.64 -9.26 29.57
C ASP A 452 -39.13 -9.59 29.65
N SER A 453 -39.73 -9.43 30.83
CA SER A 453 -41.18 -9.63 31.02
C SER A 453 -42.03 -8.61 30.27
N ALA A 454 -41.55 -7.37 30.06
CA ALA A 454 -42.24 -6.37 29.28
C ALA A 454 -42.15 -6.66 27.77
N LEU A 455 -40.96 -7.05 27.29
CA LEU A 455 -40.69 -7.35 25.88
C LEU A 455 -41.48 -8.58 25.38
N ALA A 456 -41.62 -9.62 26.19
CA ALA A 456 -42.40 -10.81 25.86
C ALA A 456 -43.90 -10.56 25.58
N SER A 457 -44.43 -9.38 25.95
CA SER A 457 -45.85 -9.02 25.80
C SER A 457 -46.20 -8.29 24.49
N LEU A 458 -45.21 -7.96 23.65
CA LEU A 458 -45.39 -7.10 22.46
C LEU A 458 -45.16 -7.85 21.13
N ASN A 459 -46.20 -7.87 20.29
CA ASN A 459 -46.09 -8.25 18.87
C ASN A 459 -45.11 -7.29 18.14
N LYS A 460 -44.24 -7.82 17.26
CA LYS A 460 -43.28 -7.05 16.43
C LYS A 460 -43.87 -5.73 15.88
N SER A 461 -45.10 -5.73 15.35
CA SER A 461 -45.73 -4.52 14.80
C SER A 461 -46.02 -3.41 15.82
N LYS A 462 -46.27 -3.76 17.08
CA LYS A 462 -46.41 -2.79 18.19
C LYS A 462 -45.05 -2.26 18.64
N LEU A 463 -44.01 -3.11 18.63
CA LEU A 463 -42.64 -2.72 18.98
C LEU A 463 -42.10 -1.67 17.99
N TYR A 464 -42.31 -1.88 16.69
CA TYR A 464 -41.99 -0.88 15.65
C TYR A 464 -42.74 0.45 15.86
N LEU A 465 -44.02 0.40 16.22
CA LEU A 465 -44.81 1.62 16.45
C LEU A 465 -44.31 2.42 17.66
N VAL A 466 -43.91 1.73 18.74
CA VAL A 466 -43.30 2.35 19.93
C VAL A 466 -41.92 2.93 19.60
N LEU A 467 -41.06 2.20 18.88
CA LEU A 467 -39.77 2.71 18.42
C LEU A 467 -39.92 3.97 17.55
N ALA A 468 -40.81 3.94 16.56
CA ALA A 468 -41.07 5.10 15.71
C ALA A 468 -41.60 6.31 16.50
N ALA A 469 -42.48 6.09 17.47
CA ALA A 469 -43.01 7.15 18.33
C ALA A 469 -41.92 7.76 19.25
N THR A 470 -41.08 6.92 19.86
CA THR A 470 -39.97 7.34 20.73
C THR A 470 -38.91 8.12 19.95
N VAL A 471 -38.52 7.65 18.77
CA VAL A 471 -37.59 8.37 17.88
C VAL A 471 -38.18 9.72 17.45
N THR A 472 -39.46 9.76 17.06
CA THR A 472 -40.15 11.01 16.69
C THR A 472 -40.21 11.99 17.87
N ALA A 473 -40.45 11.51 19.09
CA ALA A 473 -40.44 12.33 20.30
C ALA A 473 -39.04 12.86 20.64
N LEU A 474 -37.98 12.04 20.48
CA LEU A 474 -36.59 12.49 20.64
C LEU A 474 -36.25 13.59 19.62
N VAL A 475 -36.61 13.42 18.35
CA VAL A 475 -36.38 14.42 17.29
C VAL A 475 -37.16 15.72 17.57
N ALA A 476 -38.39 15.62 18.11
CA ALA A 476 -39.17 16.79 18.52
C ALA A 476 -38.55 17.54 19.71
N LEU A 477 -38.04 16.81 20.71
CA LEU A 477 -37.31 17.40 21.86
C LEU A 477 -36.01 18.10 21.41
N LEU A 478 -35.24 17.46 20.53
CA LEU A 478 -34.02 18.04 19.95
C LEU A 478 -34.32 19.29 19.09
N ARG A 479 -35.49 19.36 18.45
CA ARG A 479 -35.93 20.56 17.70
C ARG A 479 -36.38 21.73 18.59
N HIS A 480 -36.87 21.48 19.81
CA HIS A 480 -37.56 22.50 20.61
C HIS A 480 -36.82 23.01 21.85
N GLY A 481 -35.64 22.49 22.20
CA GLY A 481 -34.89 23.08 23.31
C GLY A 481 -33.49 22.54 23.57
N VAL A 482 -32.49 23.07 22.86
CA VAL A 482 -31.11 23.18 23.39
C VAL A 482 -30.55 24.55 23.02
N GLY A 483 -30.66 25.51 23.95
CA GLY A 483 -29.91 26.77 23.87
C GLY A 483 -28.45 26.54 24.27
N GLN A 484 -27.53 26.89 23.38
CA GLN A 484 -26.10 27.18 23.61
C GLN A 484 -25.44 26.60 24.89
N ASN A 485 -25.30 25.28 24.99
CA ASN A 485 -24.35 24.70 25.96
C ASN A 485 -23.71 23.40 25.44
N ALA A 486 -22.41 23.43 25.15
CA ALA A 486 -21.71 22.40 24.40
C ALA A 486 -21.47 21.10 25.19
N GLU A 487 -21.27 21.20 26.52
CA GLU A 487 -21.00 20.03 27.36
C GLU A 487 -22.18 19.05 27.43
N VAL A 488 -23.40 19.59 27.52
CA VAL A 488 -24.66 18.83 27.59
C VAL A 488 -24.83 17.95 26.34
N SER A 489 -24.51 18.50 25.16
CA SER A 489 -24.53 17.77 23.89
C SER A 489 -23.55 16.59 23.90
N SER A 490 -22.32 16.76 24.42
CA SER A 490 -21.33 15.67 24.49
C SER A 490 -21.72 14.53 25.43
N SER A 491 -22.44 14.85 26.52
CA SER A 491 -22.87 13.88 27.53
C SER A 491 -24.04 13.05 27.02
N ILE A 492 -25.03 13.69 26.38
CA ILE A 492 -26.14 13.02 25.71
C ILE A 492 -25.62 12.13 24.56
N ARG A 493 -24.70 12.62 23.74
CA ARG A 493 -24.09 11.85 22.63
C ARG A 493 -23.39 10.57 23.12
N ARG A 494 -22.60 10.65 24.21
CA ARG A 494 -21.95 9.47 24.81
C ARG A 494 -22.94 8.45 25.37
N ARG A 495 -24.04 8.91 26.00
CA ARG A 495 -25.07 8.01 26.56
C ARG A 495 -25.90 7.32 25.48
N ILE A 496 -26.18 7.99 24.36
CA ILE A 496 -26.88 7.38 23.22
C ILE A 496 -26.02 6.29 22.56
N LEU A 497 -24.72 6.55 22.34
CA LEU A 497 -23.80 5.55 21.78
C LEU A 497 -23.67 4.32 22.70
N SER A 498 -23.46 4.54 24.00
CA SER A 498 -23.36 3.45 24.97
C SER A 498 -24.64 2.60 25.09
N ALA A 499 -25.82 3.19 24.90
CA ALA A 499 -27.08 2.45 24.84
C ALA A 499 -27.26 1.65 23.53
N TYR A 500 -26.68 2.11 22.42
CA TYR A 500 -26.69 1.41 21.14
C TYR A 500 -25.73 0.20 21.15
N GLU A 501 -24.56 0.35 21.78
CA GLU A 501 -23.56 -0.72 21.97
C GLU A 501 -24.05 -1.89 22.85
N GLN A 502 -25.10 -1.68 23.66
CA GLN A 502 -25.66 -2.68 24.59
C GLN A 502 -26.90 -3.41 24.04
N ALA A 503 -27.23 -3.28 22.75
CA ALA A 503 -28.41 -3.89 22.13
C ALA A 503 -28.07 -5.11 21.24
N PRO A 504 -27.97 -6.35 21.78
CA PRO A 504 -27.53 -7.55 21.04
C PRO A 504 -28.53 -8.07 19.99
N PHE A 505 -29.68 -7.39 19.77
CA PHE A 505 -30.78 -7.89 18.93
C PHE A 505 -30.65 -7.52 17.43
N VAL A 506 -29.77 -6.59 17.06
CA VAL A 506 -29.73 -6.04 15.69
C VAL A 506 -29.03 -6.98 14.70
N ALA A 507 -28.09 -7.81 15.13
CA ALA A 507 -27.37 -8.75 14.26
C ALA A 507 -28.26 -9.91 13.77
N ASN A 508 -28.87 -10.66 14.71
CA ASN A 508 -29.63 -11.87 14.41
C ASN A 508 -30.87 -11.67 13.51
N ALA A 509 -31.32 -10.42 13.31
CA ALA A 509 -32.45 -10.10 12.44
C ALA A 509 -32.08 -10.03 10.95
N MET A 510 -30.79 -10.04 10.59
CA MET A 510 -30.33 -10.11 9.21
C MET A 510 -30.08 -11.55 8.77
N ASP A 511 -29.48 -12.38 9.64
CA ASP A 511 -29.16 -13.78 9.37
C ASP A 511 -30.42 -14.64 9.07
N GLU A 512 -31.56 -14.37 9.74
CA GLU A 512 -32.83 -15.08 9.48
C GLU A 512 -33.52 -14.70 8.14
N TYR A 513 -33.05 -13.67 7.42
CA TYR A 513 -33.63 -13.27 6.13
C TYR A 513 -32.94 -13.95 4.95
N GLU A 514 -31.61 -14.17 5.03
CA GLU A 514 -30.83 -14.82 3.96
C GLU A 514 -31.02 -16.34 3.94
N ALA A 515 -31.40 -16.97 5.07
CA ALA A 515 -31.62 -18.41 5.19
C ALA A 515 -32.96 -18.94 4.59
N SER A 516 -33.57 -18.23 3.62
CA SER A 516 -34.89 -18.61 3.06
C SER A 516 -34.96 -18.74 1.53
N ASP A 517 -33.88 -18.43 0.80
CA ASP A 517 -33.77 -18.61 -0.66
C ASP A 517 -32.66 -19.63 -1.01
N GLU A 518 -32.91 -20.92 -0.76
CA GLU A 518 -32.10 -22.03 -1.30
C GLU A 518 -32.93 -23.01 -2.15
N GLU A 519 -32.26 -23.62 -3.12
CA GLU A 519 -32.74 -24.62 -4.08
C GLU A 519 -33.76 -24.17 -5.16
N THR A 520 -33.23 -23.75 -6.31
CA THR A 520 -33.82 -24.14 -7.60
C THR A 520 -32.71 -24.39 -8.63
N GLU A 521 -32.54 -25.64 -9.07
CA GLU A 521 -31.58 -25.99 -10.12
C GLU A 521 -31.92 -25.28 -11.45
N VAL A 522 -30.98 -24.52 -12.02
CA VAL A 522 -31.15 -23.86 -13.32
C VAL A 522 -30.42 -24.66 -14.40
N ALA A 523 -31.20 -25.29 -15.28
CA ALA A 523 -30.69 -25.94 -16.48
C ALA A 523 -30.14 -24.93 -17.50
N ALA A 524 -29.13 -25.35 -18.27
CA ALA A 524 -28.44 -24.49 -19.24
C ALA A 524 -29.38 -23.91 -20.33
N PRO A 525 -29.28 -22.62 -20.68
CA PRO A 525 -30.17 -21.99 -21.65
C PRO A 525 -29.76 -22.29 -23.10
N SER A 526 -30.70 -22.78 -23.89
CA SER A 526 -30.57 -22.91 -25.35
C SER A 526 -30.84 -21.59 -26.07
N ASN A 527 -30.00 -21.22 -27.03
CA ASN A 527 -30.16 -20.02 -27.87
C ASN A 527 -31.49 -20.02 -28.66
N ALA A 528 -32.37 -19.05 -28.41
CA ALA A 528 -33.49 -18.72 -29.28
C ALA A 528 -33.95 -17.24 -29.16
N ASN A 529 -33.62 -16.45 -30.19
CA ASN A 529 -34.24 -15.23 -30.72
C ASN A 529 -35.31 -14.46 -29.90
N GLY A 530 -35.15 -13.12 -29.82
CA GLY A 530 -36.29 -12.19 -29.71
C GLY A 530 -36.26 -11.16 -28.58
N GLY A 531 -35.13 -11.01 -27.87
CA GLY A 531 -35.01 -10.08 -26.75
C GLY A 531 -35.32 -8.62 -27.11
N LYS A 532 -36.36 -8.08 -26.46
CA LYS A 532 -36.71 -6.65 -26.50
C LYS A 532 -35.54 -5.86 -25.89
N ALA A 533 -34.91 -4.96 -26.64
CA ALA A 533 -33.72 -4.24 -26.20
C ALA A 533 -33.95 -3.57 -24.84
N THR A 534 -33.22 -4.03 -23.82
CA THR A 534 -33.26 -3.42 -22.49
C THR A 534 -32.64 -2.03 -22.58
N GLY A 535 -33.42 -1.01 -22.20
CA GLY A 535 -32.91 0.36 -22.14
C GLY A 535 -31.80 0.50 -21.10
N VAL A 536 -30.98 1.55 -21.22
CA VAL A 536 -29.95 1.83 -20.19
C VAL A 536 -30.62 2.03 -18.85
N THR A 537 -30.19 1.25 -17.87
CA THR A 537 -30.71 1.27 -16.49
C THR A 537 -29.98 2.26 -15.61
N SER A 538 -28.73 2.58 -15.94
CA SER A 538 -27.80 3.32 -15.07
C SER A 538 -26.72 4.08 -15.85
N ILE A 539 -26.30 5.23 -15.32
CA ILE A 539 -25.00 5.84 -15.57
C ILE A 539 -24.16 5.63 -14.30
N THR A 540 -22.95 5.08 -14.43
CA THR A 540 -21.98 5.01 -13.33
C THR A 540 -20.81 5.93 -13.64
N LEU A 541 -20.50 6.82 -12.71
CA LEU A 541 -19.27 7.59 -12.74
C LEU A 541 -18.19 6.88 -11.92
N ILE A 542 -17.02 6.71 -12.52
CA ILE A 542 -15.78 6.34 -11.84
C ILE A 542 -14.70 7.37 -12.14
N GLY A 543 -13.59 7.30 -11.43
CA GLY A 543 -12.43 8.13 -11.67
C GLY A 543 -11.57 8.26 -10.43
N GLU A 544 -10.28 8.52 -10.62
CA GLU A 544 -9.33 8.60 -9.52
C GLU A 544 -9.73 9.68 -8.50
N ARG A 545 -9.22 9.61 -7.26
CA ARG A 545 -9.43 10.72 -6.30
C ARG A 545 -8.84 12.01 -6.87
N HIS A 546 -9.46 13.15 -6.58
CA HIS A 546 -9.10 14.46 -7.14
C HIS A 546 -9.22 14.64 -8.68
N SER A 547 -9.83 13.70 -9.41
CA SER A 547 -10.06 13.82 -10.87
C SER A 547 -11.27 14.70 -11.27
N GLY A 548 -11.91 15.38 -10.31
CA GLY A 548 -13.12 16.17 -10.56
C GLY A 548 -14.42 15.36 -10.61
N THR A 549 -14.39 14.07 -10.25
CA THR A 549 -15.58 13.19 -10.16
C THR A 549 -16.75 13.81 -9.41
N ASN A 550 -16.53 14.47 -8.26
CA ASN A 550 -17.66 15.04 -7.50
C ASN A 550 -18.35 16.19 -8.27
N TRP A 551 -17.57 17.06 -8.91
CA TRP A 551 -18.12 18.15 -9.73
C TRP A 551 -18.96 17.62 -10.91
N ILE A 552 -18.50 16.57 -11.60
CA ILE A 552 -19.24 16.00 -12.72
C ILE A 552 -20.40 15.10 -12.25
N THR A 553 -20.31 14.44 -11.08
CA THR A 553 -21.45 13.81 -10.39
C THR A 553 -22.58 14.83 -10.22
N ASP A 554 -22.29 15.96 -9.54
CA ASP A 554 -23.29 16.98 -9.23
C ASP A 554 -23.96 17.51 -10.51
N HIS A 555 -23.15 17.83 -11.52
CA HIS A 555 -23.66 18.29 -12.81
C HIS A 555 -24.52 17.24 -13.53
N LEU A 556 -24.10 15.96 -13.54
CA LEU A 556 -24.88 14.91 -14.20
C LEU A 556 -26.19 14.63 -13.47
N ASN A 557 -26.25 14.76 -12.14
CA ASN A 557 -27.48 14.64 -11.35
C ASN A 557 -28.49 15.72 -11.76
N ASP A 558 -28.06 16.98 -11.93
CA ASP A 558 -28.91 18.05 -12.49
C ASP A 558 -29.41 17.73 -13.92
N CYS A 559 -28.62 16.98 -14.70
CA CYS A 559 -28.91 16.69 -16.11
C CYS A 559 -29.84 15.49 -16.33
N PHE A 560 -29.66 14.39 -15.59
CA PHE A 560 -30.37 13.12 -15.83
C PHE A 560 -31.25 12.65 -14.67
N GLY A 561 -31.17 13.35 -13.53
CA GLY A 561 -31.83 13.01 -12.27
C GLY A 561 -31.18 11.83 -11.54
N ASP A 562 -31.22 11.89 -10.21
CA ASP A 562 -30.64 10.90 -9.30
C ASP A 562 -31.01 9.45 -9.68
N ASP A 563 -32.22 9.21 -10.20
CA ASP A 563 -32.73 7.89 -10.56
C ASP A 563 -31.92 7.16 -11.64
N LEU A 564 -31.18 7.87 -12.49
CA LEU A 564 -30.32 7.25 -13.49
C LEU A 564 -28.88 7.08 -13.02
N ILE A 565 -28.41 7.89 -12.07
CA ILE A 565 -27.01 7.92 -11.68
C ILE A 565 -26.79 7.06 -10.45
N SER A 566 -25.81 6.16 -10.56
CA SER A 566 -25.31 5.36 -9.46
C SER A 566 -23.94 5.91 -9.05
N ASP A 567 -23.91 6.87 -8.14
CA ASP A 567 -22.69 7.08 -7.35
C ASP A 567 -22.38 5.79 -6.58
N GLY A 568 -21.13 5.35 -6.61
CA GLY A 568 -20.66 4.18 -5.86
C GLY A 568 -20.52 4.45 -4.36
N ASP A 569 -21.47 5.14 -3.75
CA ASP A 569 -21.41 5.51 -2.33
C ASP A 569 -21.74 4.30 -1.45
N SER A 570 -20.80 3.92 -0.58
CA SER A 570 -21.09 2.93 0.46
C SER A 570 -22.04 3.50 1.53
N PRO A 571 -22.84 2.66 2.23
CA PRO A 571 -23.80 3.11 3.25
C PRO A 571 -23.25 3.83 4.50
N GLY A 572 -21.96 4.20 4.55
CA GLY A 572 -21.24 4.52 5.79
C GLY A 572 -20.60 5.91 5.94
N GLU A 573 -20.41 6.71 4.87
CA GLU A 573 -19.66 7.97 4.98
C GLU A 573 -20.51 9.22 5.31
N SER A 574 -21.85 9.11 5.45
CA SER A 574 -22.66 10.25 5.90
C SER A 574 -22.47 10.51 7.40
N THR A 575 -21.53 11.39 7.75
CA THR A 575 -21.27 11.86 9.13
C THR A 575 -22.46 12.59 9.77
N HIS A 576 -23.50 12.91 9.00
CA HIS A 576 -24.82 13.30 9.49
C HIS A 576 -25.71 12.08 9.79
N ILE A 577 -25.75 11.68 11.07
CA ILE A 577 -26.76 10.74 11.58
C ILE A 577 -28.12 11.48 11.64
N GLY A 578 -28.80 11.59 10.51
CA GLY A 578 -30.10 12.28 10.40
C GLY A 578 -30.73 12.20 9.02
N LEU A 579 -31.90 11.54 8.94
CA LEU A 579 -32.74 11.27 7.75
C LEU A 579 -32.08 10.51 6.58
N SER A 580 -30.87 10.82 6.13
CA SER A 580 -30.20 10.18 4.98
C SER A 580 -30.22 8.64 5.05
N PHE A 581 -29.83 8.09 6.20
CA PHE A 581 -29.83 6.65 6.47
C PHE A 581 -31.22 6.00 6.34
N LEU A 582 -32.28 6.69 6.79
CA LEU A 582 -33.66 6.19 6.64
C LEU A 582 -34.18 6.34 5.21
N GLN A 583 -33.72 7.35 4.47
CA GLN A 583 -34.04 7.55 3.06
C GLN A 583 -33.43 6.42 2.20
N ASN A 584 -32.18 6.04 2.49
CA ASN A 584 -31.47 4.93 1.84
C ASN A 584 -32.03 3.54 2.21
N LEU A 585 -32.72 3.40 3.34
CA LEU A 585 -33.41 2.16 3.71
C LEU A 585 -34.75 1.97 2.96
N ILE A 586 -35.27 3.03 2.34
CA ILE A 586 -36.59 3.05 1.68
C ILE A 586 -36.45 3.20 0.15
N SER A 587 -35.37 3.80 -0.35
CA SER A 587 -35.05 3.79 -1.77
C SER A 587 -34.58 2.39 -2.21
N LYS A 588 -35.03 1.94 -3.39
CA LYS A 588 -34.62 0.65 -3.95
C LYS A 588 -33.10 0.62 -4.08
N VAL A 589 -32.45 -0.42 -3.58
CA VAL A 589 -30.99 -0.60 -3.61
C VAL A 589 -30.46 -0.42 -5.04
N LYS A 590 -29.93 0.77 -5.32
CA LYS A 590 -29.20 1.05 -6.55
C LYS A 590 -27.86 0.34 -6.45
N VAL A 591 -27.83 -0.92 -6.88
CA VAL A 591 -26.57 -1.64 -7.16
C VAL A 591 -25.81 -0.81 -8.19
N SER A 592 -24.89 0.02 -7.70
CA SER A 592 -23.77 0.56 -8.45
C SER A 592 -22.77 -0.57 -8.71
N TYR A 593 -21.71 -0.33 -9.49
CA TYR A 593 -20.58 -1.27 -9.49
C TYR A 593 -20.09 -1.48 -8.05
N ALA A 594 -19.71 -2.71 -7.70
CA ALA A 594 -19.69 -3.16 -6.30
C ALA A 594 -18.61 -2.51 -5.40
N ARG A 595 -17.85 -1.55 -5.94
CA ARG A 595 -16.81 -0.78 -5.25
C ARG A 595 -16.99 0.71 -5.51
N PHE A 596 -16.51 1.52 -4.58
CA PHE A 596 -16.54 2.97 -4.70
C PHE A 596 -15.93 3.48 -6.02
N LYS A 597 -16.47 4.60 -6.53
CA LYS A 597 -16.07 5.23 -7.79
C LYS A 597 -14.58 5.54 -7.97
N HIS A 598 -13.83 5.58 -6.87
CA HIS A 598 -12.41 5.93 -6.85
C HIS A 598 -11.43 4.76 -6.91
N TRP A 599 -11.92 3.52 -6.91
CA TRP A 599 -11.14 2.33 -6.59
C TRP A 599 -11.05 1.36 -7.75
N PHE A 600 -10.14 0.38 -7.68
CA PHE A 600 -10.10 -0.73 -8.63
C PHE A 600 -11.48 -1.40 -8.79
N GLN A 601 -11.92 -1.54 -10.04
CA GLN A 601 -13.16 -2.17 -10.44
C GLN A 601 -12.92 -3.62 -10.90
N PHE A 602 -13.88 -4.51 -10.65
CA PHE A 602 -13.79 -5.93 -11.00
C PHE A 602 -15.13 -6.42 -11.53
N ASP A 603 -15.12 -7.44 -12.40
CA ASP A 603 -16.35 -8.05 -12.92
C ASP A 603 -17.02 -8.88 -11.82
N TYR A 604 -18.02 -8.29 -11.18
CA TYR A 604 -18.82 -8.94 -10.15
C TYR A 604 -20.10 -9.54 -10.74
N THR A 605 -20.32 -10.81 -10.43
CA THR A 605 -21.50 -11.57 -10.86
C THR A 605 -22.84 -10.99 -10.39
N ALA A 606 -22.85 -10.07 -9.43
CA ALA A 606 -24.04 -9.35 -8.98
C ALA A 606 -24.49 -8.19 -9.90
N VAL A 607 -23.70 -7.78 -10.90
CA VAL A 607 -24.01 -6.65 -11.81
C VAL A 607 -24.69 -7.10 -13.12
N GLN A 608 -24.84 -8.43 -13.32
CA GLN A 608 -25.07 -9.07 -14.63
C GLN A 608 -26.30 -8.60 -15.44
N ASP A 609 -27.34 -8.05 -14.81
CA ASP A 609 -28.61 -7.71 -15.48
C ASP A 609 -28.76 -6.22 -15.88
N LYS A 610 -27.79 -5.35 -15.54
CA LYS A 610 -27.92 -3.90 -15.75
C LYS A 610 -27.14 -3.40 -16.97
N SER A 611 -27.86 -2.83 -17.94
CA SER A 611 -27.27 -2.11 -19.07
C SER A 611 -26.81 -0.73 -18.62
N THR A 612 -25.50 -0.56 -18.40
CA THR A 612 -24.92 0.62 -17.74
C THR A 612 -23.98 1.39 -18.66
N VAL A 613 -24.06 2.73 -18.61
CA VAL A 613 -23.11 3.63 -19.25
C VAL A 613 -22.05 4.02 -18.22
N VAL A 614 -20.78 3.75 -18.49
CA VAL A 614 -19.68 4.07 -17.56
C VAL A 614 -18.94 5.30 -18.06
N ILE A 615 -18.68 6.25 -17.16
CA ILE A 615 -17.85 7.43 -17.41
C ILE A 615 -16.62 7.32 -16.51
N ALA A 616 -15.43 7.35 -17.08
CA ALA A 616 -14.17 7.29 -16.33
C ALA A 616 -13.47 8.64 -16.37
N MET A 617 -13.43 9.32 -15.23
CA MET A 617 -12.77 10.61 -15.05
C MET A 617 -11.28 10.42 -14.74
N PHE A 618 -10.47 11.02 -15.59
CA PHE A 618 -9.04 11.18 -15.38
C PHE A 618 -8.69 12.65 -15.26
N ARG A 619 -7.51 12.92 -14.70
CA ARG A 619 -6.93 14.26 -14.56
C ARG A 619 -5.47 14.19 -14.96
N ASP A 620 -4.94 15.31 -15.44
CA ASP A 620 -3.52 15.44 -15.77
C ASP A 620 -2.65 14.90 -14.61
N PRO A 621 -1.64 14.04 -14.88
CA PRO A 621 -0.91 13.32 -13.85
C PRO A 621 -0.13 14.25 -12.89
N TYR A 622 0.34 15.41 -13.35
CA TYR A 622 1.04 16.38 -12.50
C TYR A 622 0.08 17.07 -11.55
N ASP A 623 -1.05 17.58 -12.07
CA ASP A 623 -2.08 18.24 -11.25
C ASP A 623 -2.78 17.25 -10.32
N TRP A 624 -2.90 15.98 -10.73
CA TRP A 624 -3.41 14.87 -9.93
C TRP A 624 -2.47 14.51 -8.78
N VAL A 625 -1.18 14.21 -9.05
CA VAL A 625 -0.21 13.92 -7.98
C VAL A 625 -0.07 15.13 -7.04
N ALA A 626 -0.06 16.36 -7.55
CA ALA A 626 -0.02 17.57 -6.72
C ALA A 626 -1.28 17.76 -5.86
N ALA A 627 -2.45 17.29 -6.29
CA ALA A 627 -3.67 17.28 -5.46
C ALA A 627 -3.67 16.12 -4.44
N MET A 628 -3.19 14.94 -4.82
CA MET A 628 -2.98 13.81 -3.92
C MET A 628 -1.93 14.11 -2.84
N HIS A 629 -0.88 14.86 -3.16
CA HIS A 629 0.16 15.30 -2.22
C HIS A 629 -0.39 16.34 -1.21
N GLU A 630 -1.20 17.29 -1.69
CA GLU A 630 -1.88 18.28 -0.84
C GLU A 630 -2.92 17.62 0.08
N ARG A 631 -3.66 16.62 -0.42
CA ARG A 631 -4.73 15.92 0.31
C ARG A 631 -4.75 14.41 0.03
N PRO A 632 -3.88 13.61 0.68
CA PRO A 632 -3.87 12.16 0.53
C PRO A 632 -5.03 11.51 1.32
N HIS A 633 -6.24 11.64 0.79
CA HIS A 633 -7.44 11.00 1.34
C HIS A 633 -7.22 9.50 1.51
N HIS A 634 -7.58 8.97 2.68
CA HIS A 634 -7.36 7.59 3.10
C HIS A 634 -5.87 7.15 3.15
N ALA A 635 -4.90 8.05 2.96
CA ALA A 635 -3.48 7.71 2.89
C ALA A 635 -2.63 8.46 3.92
N HIS A 636 -3.00 8.39 5.20
CA HIS A 636 -2.45 9.22 6.28
C HIS A 636 -0.92 9.10 6.50
N LYS A 637 -0.29 7.97 6.12
CA LYS A 637 1.19 7.82 6.17
C LYS A 637 1.95 8.65 5.11
N HIS A 638 1.21 9.27 4.19
CA HIS A 638 1.73 10.12 3.11
C HIS A 638 1.41 11.61 3.33
N MET A 639 0.78 11.97 4.45
CA MET A 639 0.57 13.37 4.84
C MET A 639 1.90 14.05 5.22
N ASN A 640 2.00 15.35 4.92
CA ASN A 640 3.12 16.23 5.31
C ASN A 640 4.52 15.78 4.84
N LEU A 641 4.60 14.94 3.81
CA LEU A 641 5.86 14.55 3.17
C LEU A 641 6.34 15.65 2.21
N HIS A 642 7.64 15.71 1.94
CA HIS A 642 8.14 16.44 0.77
C HIS A 642 7.61 15.78 -0.51
N TRP A 643 7.45 16.50 -1.63
CA TRP A 643 6.89 15.90 -2.86
C TRP A 643 7.70 14.67 -3.30
N ARG A 644 9.04 14.74 -3.20
CA ARG A 644 9.94 13.63 -3.59
C ARG A 644 9.75 12.40 -2.71
N ASP A 645 9.60 12.59 -1.40
CA ASP A 645 9.26 11.50 -0.47
C ASP A 645 7.84 10.95 -0.73
N PHE A 646 6.89 11.82 -1.08
CA PHE A 646 5.51 11.43 -1.38
C PHE A 646 5.42 10.52 -2.60
N VAL A 647 6.12 10.85 -3.69
CA VAL A 647 6.09 10.09 -4.94
C VAL A 647 7.04 8.88 -4.98
N THR A 648 7.93 8.73 -4.00
CA THR A 648 8.88 7.59 -3.93
C THR A 648 8.62 6.63 -2.77
N ARG A 649 7.72 6.99 -1.83
CA ARG A 649 7.33 6.12 -0.73
C ARG A 649 6.37 5.03 -1.21
N PRO A 650 6.58 3.75 -0.80
CA PRO A 650 5.62 2.68 -1.03
C PRO A 650 4.25 3.04 -0.47
N TRP A 651 3.22 2.90 -1.32
CA TRP A 651 1.84 3.28 -1.05
C TRP A 651 1.16 2.27 -0.10
N ARG A 652 1.63 2.22 1.15
CA ARG A 652 1.17 1.26 2.16
C ARG A 652 0.75 1.90 3.46
N GLY A 653 -0.28 1.32 4.05
CA GLY A 653 -0.67 1.51 5.44
C GLY A 653 -0.02 0.48 6.36
N PRO A 654 -0.10 0.66 7.68
CA PRO A 654 0.12 -0.41 8.63
C PRO A 654 -1.09 -1.37 8.65
N ARG A 655 -0.84 -2.68 8.81
CA ARG A 655 -1.86 -3.59 9.37
C ARG A 655 -1.83 -3.45 10.90
N GLY A 656 -3.01 -3.39 11.52
CA GLY A 656 -3.14 -3.27 12.97
C GLY A 656 -3.49 -4.59 13.65
N ILE A 657 -3.89 -4.51 14.92
CA ILE A 657 -4.10 -5.70 15.78
C ILE A 657 -5.35 -6.49 15.35
N ALA A 658 -6.39 -5.83 14.85
CA ALA A 658 -7.58 -6.53 14.37
C ALA A 658 -7.29 -7.32 13.08
N ASP A 659 -6.48 -6.76 12.18
CA ASP A 659 -5.94 -7.44 11.00
C ASP A 659 -5.14 -8.70 11.42
N TYR A 660 -4.16 -8.59 12.33
CA TYR A 660 -3.40 -9.77 12.80
C TYR A 660 -4.28 -10.83 13.48
N ASN A 661 -5.30 -10.41 14.22
CA ASN A 661 -6.25 -11.34 14.85
C ASN A 661 -7.12 -12.06 13.83
N LEU A 662 -7.53 -11.39 12.76
CA LEU A 662 -8.29 -11.99 11.65
C LEU A 662 -7.44 -13.01 10.90
N LEU A 663 -6.18 -12.65 10.58
CA LEU A 663 -5.20 -13.56 9.98
C LEU A 663 -4.98 -14.82 10.85
N LYS A 664 -4.82 -14.63 12.17
CA LYS A 664 -4.65 -15.72 13.12
C LYS A 664 -5.90 -16.59 13.29
N ALA A 665 -7.10 -15.99 13.22
CA ALA A 665 -8.36 -16.69 13.41
C ALA A 665 -8.74 -17.58 12.22
N ALA A 666 -8.39 -17.18 10.99
CA ALA A 666 -8.63 -17.99 9.80
C ALA A 666 -7.75 -19.25 9.74
N GLY A 667 -6.56 -19.22 10.36
CA GLY A 667 -5.55 -20.29 10.32
C GLY A 667 -4.24 -19.86 9.67
N GLY A 668 -4.29 -18.80 8.85
CA GLY A 668 -3.16 -18.30 8.08
C GLY A 668 -3.60 -17.43 6.92
N TYR A 669 -2.63 -17.01 6.11
CA TYR A 669 -2.87 -16.17 4.93
C TYR A 669 -3.62 -16.88 3.81
N GLU A 670 -3.51 -18.21 3.71
CA GLU A 670 -4.24 -18.97 2.68
C GLU A 670 -5.71 -19.02 3.02
N GLU A 671 -6.02 -19.30 4.28
CA GLU A 671 -7.38 -19.45 4.78
C GLU A 671 -8.15 -18.14 4.72
N VAL A 672 -7.53 -16.99 5.04
CA VAL A 672 -8.19 -15.67 4.84
C VAL A 672 -8.53 -15.43 3.37
N ASN A 673 -7.66 -15.85 2.45
CA ASN A 673 -7.83 -15.60 1.00
C ASN A 673 -8.73 -16.64 0.31
N ALA A 674 -8.73 -17.88 0.80
CA ALA A 674 -9.61 -18.96 0.36
C ALA A 674 -11.02 -18.81 0.93
N GLN A 675 -11.16 -18.22 2.11
CA GLN A 675 -12.43 -17.67 2.61
C GLN A 675 -12.75 -16.40 1.83
N VAL A 676 -13.30 -16.58 0.62
CA VAL A 676 -13.83 -15.52 -0.26
C VAL A 676 -14.85 -14.61 0.47
N GLU A 677 -15.44 -15.13 1.55
CA GLU A 677 -16.38 -14.43 2.43
C GLU A 677 -15.73 -13.52 3.49
N THR A 678 -14.40 -13.48 3.62
CA THR A 678 -13.69 -12.60 4.57
C THR A 678 -13.69 -11.15 4.09
N LYS A 679 -14.88 -10.56 4.10
CA LYS A 679 -15.14 -9.18 3.67
C LYS A 679 -14.45 -8.21 4.63
N CYS A 680 -13.36 -7.64 4.17
CA CYS A 680 -12.74 -6.48 4.80
C CYS A 680 -13.65 -5.26 4.71
N LEU A 681 -13.17 -4.14 5.26
CA LEU A 681 -13.65 -2.78 4.96
C LEU A 681 -14.20 -2.70 3.53
N CYS A 682 -15.44 -2.27 3.38
CA CYS A 682 -16.04 -1.93 2.08
C CYS A 682 -16.03 -3.07 1.04
N ASN A 683 -16.14 -4.33 1.49
CA ASN A 683 -16.24 -5.53 0.64
C ASN A 683 -14.99 -5.80 -0.23
N TYR A 684 -13.83 -5.31 0.19
CA TYR A 684 -12.53 -5.76 -0.30
C TYR A 684 -12.16 -7.12 0.30
N THR A 685 -11.32 -7.89 -0.39
CA THR A 685 -10.62 -9.03 0.22
C THR A 685 -9.34 -8.55 0.91
N TRP A 686 -8.75 -9.41 1.73
CA TRP A 686 -7.52 -9.14 2.47
C TRP A 686 -6.33 -8.71 1.60
N ASN A 687 -6.26 -9.22 0.37
CA ASN A 687 -5.18 -8.94 -0.59
C ASN A 687 -5.39 -7.67 -1.42
N GLU A 688 -6.46 -6.92 -1.18
CA GLU A 688 -6.77 -5.71 -1.95
C GLU A 688 -6.75 -4.44 -1.10
N ILE A 689 -6.80 -4.59 0.24
CA ILE A 689 -6.87 -3.47 1.18
C ILE A 689 -5.96 -3.62 2.40
N ILE A 690 -5.33 -2.50 2.80
CA ILE A 690 -4.74 -2.32 4.14
C ILE A 690 -5.30 -1.04 4.79
N PRO A 691 -5.90 -1.12 5.99
CA PRO A 691 -6.14 -2.32 6.80
C PRO A 691 -7.39 -3.06 6.30
N CYS A 692 -7.55 -4.32 6.71
CA CYS A 692 -8.81 -5.05 6.52
C CYS A 692 -9.90 -4.57 7.50
N SER A 693 -9.53 -4.18 8.72
CA SER A 693 -10.47 -3.82 9.78
C SER A 693 -10.72 -2.32 9.96
N VAL A 694 -12.00 -1.94 10.15
CA VAL A 694 -12.42 -0.61 10.63
C VAL A 694 -11.66 -0.20 11.91
N LYS A 695 -11.43 -1.16 12.82
CA LYS A 695 -10.83 -0.90 14.14
C LYS A 695 -9.38 -0.44 14.07
N ASP A 696 -8.66 -0.89 13.04
CA ASP A 696 -7.27 -0.51 12.81
C ASP A 696 -7.17 0.79 12.01
N SER A 697 -8.21 1.13 11.23
CA SER A 697 -8.30 2.38 10.48
C SER A 697 -8.71 3.57 11.35
N VAL A 698 -7.72 4.34 11.80
CA VAL A 698 -7.94 5.63 12.46
C VAL A 698 -8.54 6.64 11.50
N LEU A 699 -9.75 7.13 11.80
CA LEU A 699 -10.39 8.27 11.15
C LEU A 699 -9.60 9.56 11.44
N VAL A 700 -9.18 10.28 10.39
CA VAL A 700 -8.60 11.62 10.49
C VAL A 700 -9.56 12.62 9.86
N GLU A 701 -9.90 13.67 10.62
CA GLU A 701 -10.86 14.69 10.19
C GLU A 701 -10.42 15.34 8.87
N GLY A 702 -11.32 15.36 7.88
CA GLY A 702 -11.05 15.85 6.53
C GLY A 702 -10.31 14.90 5.59
N PHE A 703 -9.71 13.80 6.08
CA PHE A 703 -8.98 12.82 5.26
C PHE A 703 -9.66 11.46 5.15
N GLY A 704 -10.58 11.14 6.09
CA GLY A 704 -11.34 9.90 6.11
C GLY A 704 -10.67 8.82 6.98
N MET A 705 -11.09 7.59 6.77
CA MET A 705 -10.46 6.38 7.33
C MET A 705 -9.27 5.99 6.46
N TYR A 706 -8.10 5.60 7.01
CA TYR A 706 -7.00 5.19 6.14
C TYR A 706 -7.26 3.82 5.52
N MET A 707 -7.08 3.75 4.21
CA MET A 707 -7.38 2.59 3.39
C MET A 707 -6.48 2.67 2.15
N TYR A 708 -5.56 1.72 2.02
CA TYR A 708 -4.58 1.61 0.94
C TYR A 708 -4.93 0.46 0.02
N GLU A 709 -5.06 0.75 -1.27
CA GLU A 709 -5.20 -0.26 -2.32
C GLU A 709 -3.88 -0.99 -2.54
N LEU A 710 -3.99 -2.32 -2.64
CA LEU A 710 -2.91 -3.23 -2.98
C LEU A 710 -2.99 -3.61 -4.47
N MET A 711 -1.96 -4.27 -4.97
CA MET A 711 -1.91 -4.72 -6.37
C MET A 711 -3.07 -5.69 -6.67
N PRO A 712 -3.83 -5.50 -7.78
CA PRO A 712 -4.96 -6.36 -8.16
C PRO A 712 -4.51 -7.74 -8.68
N ASP A 713 -3.20 -8.00 -8.71
CA ASP A 713 -2.61 -9.29 -9.03
C ASP A 713 -2.90 -10.37 -7.97
N GLY A 714 -3.53 -10.01 -6.84
CA GLY A 714 -3.86 -10.88 -5.73
C GLY A 714 -2.67 -11.24 -4.85
N SER A 715 -1.52 -10.58 -5.02
CA SER A 715 -0.31 -10.80 -4.21
C SER A 715 -0.39 -10.18 -2.82
N GLY A 716 -1.34 -9.26 -2.58
CA GLY A 716 -1.39 -8.47 -1.35
C GLY A 716 -0.26 -7.43 -1.23
N ARG A 717 0.57 -7.26 -2.27
CA ARG A 717 1.67 -6.28 -2.28
C ARG A 717 1.13 -4.86 -2.39
N ALA A 718 1.77 -3.95 -1.66
CA ALA A 718 1.54 -2.53 -1.84
C ALA A 718 2.38 -1.99 -3.01
N TYR A 719 1.88 -0.94 -3.66
CA TYR A 719 2.61 -0.28 -4.74
C TYR A 719 3.93 0.35 -4.28
N PRO A 720 5.02 0.28 -5.06
CA PRO A 720 6.28 0.97 -4.75
C PRO A 720 6.14 2.50 -4.69
N SER A 721 5.12 3.06 -5.36
CA SER A 721 4.76 4.47 -5.34
C SER A 721 3.32 4.75 -5.74
N ILE A 722 2.90 6.01 -5.56
CA ILE A 722 1.60 6.52 -6.03
C ILE A 722 1.45 6.54 -7.57
N VAL A 723 2.55 6.65 -8.33
CA VAL A 723 2.49 6.63 -9.80
C VAL A 723 2.31 5.21 -10.36
N ASP A 724 2.83 4.19 -9.67
CA ASP A 724 2.56 2.79 -10.03
C ASP A 724 1.08 2.43 -9.77
N LEU A 725 0.52 2.88 -8.63
CA LEU A 725 -0.91 2.73 -8.33
C LEU A 725 -1.78 3.35 -9.43
N ARG A 726 -1.39 4.55 -9.88
CA ARG A 726 -2.11 5.27 -10.94
C ARG A 726 -2.05 4.53 -12.27
N ARG A 727 -0.88 4.08 -12.70
CA ARG A 727 -0.71 3.28 -13.93
C ARG A 727 -1.68 2.09 -13.92
N ASP A 728 -1.63 1.29 -12.87
CA ASP A 728 -2.46 0.09 -12.77
C ASP A 728 -3.96 0.42 -12.67
N LYS A 729 -4.34 1.55 -12.06
CA LYS A 729 -5.72 2.04 -12.08
C LYS A 729 -6.20 2.46 -13.46
N ILE A 730 -5.37 3.13 -14.25
CA ILE A 730 -5.71 3.49 -15.63
C ILE A 730 -5.95 2.21 -16.43
N LEU A 731 -5.01 1.25 -16.35
CA LEU A 731 -5.16 -0.06 -16.99
C LEU A 731 -6.44 -0.79 -16.54
N ASN A 732 -6.74 -0.82 -15.24
CA ASN A 732 -7.96 -1.41 -14.71
C ASN A 732 -9.23 -0.71 -15.19
N PHE A 733 -9.25 0.62 -15.30
CA PHE A 733 -10.41 1.33 -15.82
C PHE A 733 -10.59 1.10 -17.33
N LEU A 734 -9.51 0.88 -18.07
CA LEU A 734 -9.56 0.58 -19.50
C LEU A 734 -10.03 -0.85 -19.83
N THR A 735 -10.15 -1.76 -18.86
CA THR A 735 -10.80 -3.08 -19.07
C THR A 735 -12.31 -3.07 -18.86
N LEU A 736 -12.89 -1.97 -18.34
CA LEU A 736 -14.33 -1.85 -18.14
C LEU A 736 -15.20 -1.98 -19.40
N PRO A 737 -14.79 -1.58 -20.62
CA PRO A 737 -15.56 -1.86 -21.84
C PRO A 737 -15.90 -3.35 -22.02
N ASP A 738 -15.05 -4.25 -21.53
CA ASP A 738 -15.20 -5.70 -21.65
C ASP A 738 -15.98 -6.32 -20.48
N MET A 739 -16.26 -5.57 -19.41
CA MET A 739 -17.02 -6.07 -18.25
C MET A 739 -18.52 -6.20 -18.55
N ARG A 740 -19.12 -7.28 -18.03
CA ARG A 740 -20.53 -7.60 -18.30
C ARG A 740 -21.46 -6.51 -17.76
N GLY A 741 -22.37 -6.05 -18.60
CA GLY A 741 -23.32 -4.97 -18.26
C GLY A 741 -22.86 -3.58 -18.67
N VAL A 742 -21.58 -3.36 -18.99
CA VAL A 742 -21.14 -2.12 -19.63
C VAL A 742 -21.67 -2.08 -21.06
N LYS A 743 -22.57 -1.12 -21.34
CA LYS A 743 -23.11 -0.88 -22.68
C LYS A 743 -22.20 0.06 -23.49
N SER A 744 -21.55 0.99 -22.81
CA SER A 744 -20.61 1.95 -23.39
C SER A 744 -19.74 2.55 -22.30
N PHE A 745 -18.47 2.77 -22.61
CA PHE A 745 -17.47 3.34 -21.73
C PHE A 745 -16.95 4.65 -22.30
N HIS A 746 -16.87 5.69 -21.47
CA HIS A 746 -16.51 7.05 -21.86
C HIS A 746 -15.37 7.57 -20.98
N PRO A 747 -14.10 7.42 -21.39
CA PRO A 747 -12.98 8.06 -20.69
C PRO A 747 -13.06 9.58 -20.94
N GLN A 748 -12.86 10.37 -19.89
CA GLN A 748 -12.97 11.83 -19.93
C GLN A 748 -11.81 12.48 -19.17
N GLN A 749 -11.15 13.44 -19.81
CA GLN A 749 -10.15 14.29 -19.17
C GLN A 749 -10.83 15.47 -18.48
N TYR A 750 -10.54 15.68 -17.20
CA TYR A 750 -11.00 16.83 -16.42
C TYR A 750 -10.69 18.16 -17.12
N GLU A 751 -9.49 18.27 -17.66
CA GLU A 751 -8.99 19.46 -18.36
C GLU A 751 -9.85 19.81 -19.56
N LYS A 752 -10.27 18.80 -20.35
CA LYS A 752 -11.10 19.00 -21.55
C LYS A 752 -12.53 19.39 -21.24
N LEU A 753 -13.12 18.82 -20.17
CA LEU A 753 -14.43 19.24 -19.68
C LEU A 753 -14.41 20.67 -19.12
N ASN A 754 -13.31 21.06 -18.45
CA ASN A 754 -13.11 22.44 -17.98
C ASN A 754 -12.84 23.42 -19.14
N GLU A 755 -12.12 23.01 -20.19
CA GLU A 755 -11.78 23.84 -21.34
C GLU A 755 -12.98 24.05 -22.28
N HIS A 756 -13.61 22.97 -22.73
CA HIS A 756 -14.64 22.98 -23.77
C HIS A 756 -16.07 22.87 -23.25
N GLY A 757 -16.26 22.57 -21.96
CA GLY A 757 -17.56 22.35 -21.36
C GLY A 757 -18.09 20.93 -21.52
N THR A 758 -19.28 20.67 -20.99
CA THR A 758 -19.87 19.32 -20.92
C THR A 758 -20.79 18.98 -22.09
N ALA A 759 -21.02 19.91 -23.03
CA ALA A 759 -22.00 19.73 -24.11
C ALA A 759 -21.75 18.48 -24.98
N SER A 760 -20.49 18.16 -25.26
CA SER A 760 -20.11 16.94 -26.00
C SER A 760 -20.41 15.68 -25.20
N LEU A 761 -20.01 15.64 -23.92
CA LEU A 761 -20.29 14.53 -23.01
C LEU A 761 -21.80 14.30 -22.85
N LEU A 762 -22.56 15.36 -22.57
CA LEU A 762 -24.02 15.25 -22.44
C LEU A 762 -24.65 14.67 -23.70
N LYS A 763 -24.30 15.16 -24.90
CA LYS A 763 -24.80 14.61 -26.16
C LYS A 763 -24.49 13.11 -26.31
N THR A 764 -23.26 12.68 -26.01
CA THR A 764 -22.87 11.26 -26.05
C THR A 764 -23.67 10.42 -25.05
N LEU A 765 -23.94 10.96 -23.85
CA LEU A 765 -24.79 10.30 -22.85
C LEU A 765 -26.26 10.24 -23.29
N GLU A 766 -26.78 11.27 -23.98
CA GLU A 766 -28.13 11.23 -24.54
C GLU A 766 -28.27 10.12 -25.59
N GLU A 767 -27.26 9.97 -26.45
CA GLU A 767 -27.21 8.93 -27.49
C GLU A 767 -27.06 7.53 -26.87
N ALA A 768 -26.19 7.36 -25.88
CA ALA A 768 -25.97 6.09 -25.21
C ALA A 768 -27.18 5.63 -24.37
N THR A 769 -27.82 6.55 -23.64
CA THR A 769 -28.93 6.27 -22.71
C THR A 769 -30.30 6.29 -23.38
N GLY A 770 -30.48 7.06 -24.46
CA GLY A 770 -31.78 7.36 -25.06
C GLY A 770 -32.61 8.39 -24.28
N LYS A 771 -32.04 9.03 -23.25
CA LYS A 771 -32.70 10.08 -22.44
C LYS A 771 -32.12 11.45 -22.78
N LYS A 772 -32.96 12.49 -22.79
CA LYS A 772 -32.50 13.88 -22.96
C LYS A 772 -32.04 14.48 -21.64
N ALA A 773 -30.96 15.27 -21.69
CA ALA A 773 -30.49 16.05 -20.56
C ALA A 773 -31.48 17.19 -20.27
N GLN A 774 -31.71 17.46 -18.98
CA GLN A 774 -32.65 18.47 -18.48
C GLN A 774 -31.95 19.77 -18.03
N CYS A 775 -30.62 19.71 -17.89
CA CYS A 775 -29.73 20.82 -17.57
C CYS A 775 -29.32 21.60 -18.82
N GLU A 776 -28.77 22.80 -18.62
CA GLU A 776 -27.88 23.40 -19.62
C GLU A 776 -26.47 22.82 -19.47
N ALA A 777 -25.76 22.64 -20.58
CA ALA A 777 -24.36 22.19 -20.53
C ALA A 777 -23.49 23.23 -19.81
N TYR A 778 -22.57 22.76 -18.95
CA TYR A 778 -21.55 23.62 -18.38
C TYR A 778 -20.72 24.24 -19.51
N THR A 779 -20.68 25.57 -19.55
CA THR A 779 -19.88 26.31 -20.53
C THR A 779 -18.41 26.29 -20.09
N GLY A 780 -17.56 25.72 -20.93
CA GLY A 780 -16.12 25.65 -20.66
C GLY A 780 -15.49 27.03 -20.49
N THR A 781 -14.42 27.08 -19.69
CA THR A 781 -13.66 28.29 -19.41
C THR A 781 -12.82 28.78 -20.59
N GLY A 782 -12.63 27.95 -21.62
CA GLY A 782 -11.72 28.19 -22.75
C GLY A 782 -10.24 28.16 -22.37
N ILE A 783 -9.88 27.83 -21.13
CA ILE A 783 -8.50 27.85 -20.62
C ILE A 783 -8.29 26.68 -19.66
N VAL A 784 -7.38 25.76 -20.02
CA VAL A 784 -6.87 24.77 -19.06
C VAL A 784 -5.98 25.48 -18.03
N LYS A 785 -6.36 25.40 -16.74
CA LYS A 785 -5.58 25.97 -15.64
C LYS A 785 -4.83 24.88 -14.90
N HIS A 786 -3.55 24.74 -15.20
CA HIS A 786 -2.64 23.87 -14.46
C HIS A 786 -2.16 24.52 -13.16
N LYS A 787 -1.81 23.71 -12.15
CA LYS A 787 -1.08 24.20 -10.98
C LYS A 787 0.33 24.63 -11.41
N SER A 788 0.86 25.66 -10.77
CA SER A 788 2.30 25.95 -10.82
C SER A 788 3.03 24.86 -10.02
N ILE A 789 4.00 24.20 -10.65
CA ILE A 789 4.68 23.00 -10.14
C ILE A 789 6.20 23.18 -10.35
N GLU A 790 7.01 22.64 -9.44
CA GLU A 790 8.46 22.74 -9.49
C GLU A 790 9.04 22.02 -10.73
N LYS A 791 10.04 22.63 -11.38
CA LYS A 791 10.71 22.03 -12.56
C LYS A 791 11.30 20.65 -12.26
N ASP A 792 11.79 20.44 -11.04
CA ASP A 792 12.37 19.17 -10.60
C ASP A 792 11.31 18.08 -10.45
N PHE A 793 10.10 18.45 -10.01
CA PHE A 793 8.95 17.56 -10.00
C PHE A 793 8.50 17.21 -11.43
N ILE A 794 8.44 18.19 -12.35
CA ILE A 794 8.11 17.91 -13.76
C ILE A 794 9.14 16.95 -14.37
N ARG A 795 10.44 17.21 -14.18
CA ARG A 795 11.52 16.31 -14.65
C ARG A 795 11.42 14.91 -14.05
N TRP A 796 11.04 14.78 -12.78
CA TRP A 796 10.81 13.49 -12.12
C TRP A 796 9.60 12.76 -12.75
N MET A 797 8.45 13.43 -12.88
CA MET A 797 7.25 12.85 -13.49
C MET A 797 7.48 12.43 -14.95
N ASN A 798 8.20 13.24 -15.75
CA ASN A 798 8.58 12.92 -17.13
C ASN A 798 9.42 11.64 -17.28
N LYS A 799 10.07 11.22 -16.19
CA LYS A 799 10.96 10.07 -16.11
C LYS A 799 10.30 8.81 -15.51
N PHE A 800 9.42 8.97 -14.51
CA PHE A 800 8.89 7.84 -13.72
C PHE A 800 7.40 7.53 -13.88
N VAL A 801 6.62 8.45 -14.45
CA VAL A 801 5.25 8.12 -14.87
C VAL A 801 5.31 7.24 -16.11
N ASP A 802 4.39 6.28 -16.19
CA ASP A 802 4.21 5.45 -17.38
C ASP A 802 3.48 6.24 -18.47
N TRP A 803 4.25 6.87 -19.35
CA TRP A 803 3.72 7.72 -20.42
C TRP A 803 3.08 6.96 -21.57
N GLU A 804 3.28 5.64 -21.67
CA GLU A 804 2.51 4.82 -22.59
C GLU A 804 1.07 4.69 -22.08
N VAL A 805 0.90 4.36 -20.79
CA VAL A 805 -0.41 4.23 -20.14
C VAL A 805 -1.14 5.57 -20.00
N GLU A 806 -0.46 6.66 -19.63
CA GLU A 806 -1.06 8.02 -19.65
C GLU A 806 -1.48 8.44 -21.08
N GLY A 807 -0.71 8.02 -22.10
CA GLY A 807 -1.02 8.26 -23.50
C GLY A 807 -2.32 7.58 -23.95
N MET A 808 -2.66 6.41 -23.39
CA MET A 808 -3.93 5.71 -23.69
C MET A 808 -5.17 6.51 -23.28
N ILE A 809 -5.05 7.39 -22.28
CA ILE A 809 -6.09 8.33 -21.84
C ILE A 809 -5.83 9.77 -22.32
N GLY A 810 -4.91 9.94 -23.27
CA GLY A 810 -4.66 11.18 -24.01
C GLY A 810 -3.81 12.23 -23.30
N TYR A 811 -3.05 11.87 -22.26
CA TYR A 811 -2.11 12.79 -21.61
C TYR A 811 -0.70 12.69 -22.21
N GLU A 812 0.01 13.82 -22.20
CA GLU A 812 1.35 13.97 -22.77
C GLU A 812 2.30 14.61 -21.75
N LYS A 813 3.62 14.48 -21.97
CA LYS A 813 4.64 15.10 -21.13
C LYS A 813 4.56 16.62 -21.20
N ARG A 814 4.61 17.28 -20.05
CA ARG A 814 4.84 18.73 -19.93
C ARG A 814 6.32 19.06 -20.09
N GLU A 815 6.59 20.22 -20.67
CA GLU A 815 7.92 20.82 -20.70
C GLU A 815 8.32 21.38 -19.31
N PRO A 816 9.56 21.17 -18.82
CA PRO A 816 10.02 21.63 -17.50
C PRO A 816 10.17 23.14 -17.33
#